data_AF-A0AAU6CRJ7-F1
#
_entry.id   AF-A0AAU6CRJ7-F1
#
_cell.length_a   1.000
_cell.length_b   1.000
_cell.length_c   1.000
_cell.angle_alpha   90.00
_cell.angle_beta   90.00
_cell.angle_gamma   90.00
#
_symmetry.space_group_name_H-M   'P 1'
#
loop_
_entity.id
_entity.type
_entity.pdbx_description
1 polymer ?
#
loop_
_entity_poly.entity_id
_entity_poly.type
_entity_poly.pdbx_seq_one_letter_code
_entity_poly.pdbx_strand_id
1 'polypeptide(L)'
;MDFAVHISAEGCEMVESLGAGLPPGAVGDWCVRAFEGAPVVAGRLLPGPGEAFSVFARRALTLRMGALVQQVPPYRALRALQTIGPDGWADAAARRYRSHARLVPPFRDKAADMLPTARGWVDIAPGRSAVHPPAAEPESGPAANVLTELMDRVRRYFAKYSTVGVIGGAETEAGLARVCLMLARLEAGVLPERGATVEGTHRGVPDDEVREVVGLVRTLRGSLTALPLFKAAGASSGVVEPVFVRGHAEGDLVVGSTLLAVCLGDHSEVTQRLRHLVAHAWLDRDDLYHIREVAVYLAASGSLASWPVADLAAQLLCGGDPDTARTEFRALTEREITVPRPVASPSAAVRGGSQVTVPRSGRAVATLNRATPLGTVYGPEAWDTVAHARWTYWDLWFSVVCVTQYGGDWDALDAGLYSKSHFTHGLSEPLWCHLVDLKNRLSAAGLTAADLAGDLAGDRKTIKKARSKILEWTGILAKHFSPAMRDVPSDRFHFRAHFGNWAKYPVSPRPFYGRLAAATPFDLELPGQRLPTFGNIDPLFRALEELEAEHATTPPTLLAVRRAGLTASSLAQHCCDPSYGDLASDASEAVVRFSLTDWRATGIDHAVFWRDALEVFTVFASFGCAPFGYEGEVMANLGADRDRALIKHVVDDLHASYTADRLEWNAREVERLWAFV
;
A
#
# COMPACT_ATOMS: atom_id res chain seq x y z
N MET A 1 -22.78 48.44 -5.90
CA MET A 1 -21.31 48.34 -5.77
C MET A 1 -20.97 46.91 -6.13
N ASP A 2 -20.80 46.65 -7.43
CA ASP A 2 -20.51 45.33 -7.97
C ASP A 2 -19.00 45.10 -7.91
N PHE A 3 -18.57 44.23 -7.00
CA PHE A 3 -17.21 43.69 -7.03
C PHE A 3 -17.17 42.54 -8.01
N ALA A 4 -16.90 42.85 -9.28
CA ALA A 4 -16.43 41.86 -10.25
C ALA A 4 -15.01 41.44 -9.84
N VAL A 5 -14.90 40.25 -9.25
CA VAL A 5 -13.60 39.62 -8.94
C VAL A 5 -13.03 39.10 -10.27
N HIS A 6 -12.08 39.84 -10.85
CA HIS A 6 -11.24 39.34 -11.93
C HIS A 6 -10.27 38.30 -11.37
N ILE A 7 -10.58 37.03 -11.56
CA ILE A 7 -9.59 35.95 -11.45
C ILE A 7 -8.77 36.00 -12.74
N SER A 8 -7.52 36.48 -12.64
CA SER A 8 -6.55 36.41 -13.73
C SER A 8 -6.20 34.95 -13.99
N ALA A 9 -6.57 34.43 -15.16
CA ALA A 9 -6.22 33.09 -15.63
C ALA A 9 -4.76 32.98 -16.13
N GLU A 10 -4.02 34.09 -16.14
CA GLU A 10 -2.61 34.11 -16.56
C GLU A 10 -1.70 33.92 -15.34
N GLY A 11 -1.19 32.71 -15.13
CA GLY A 11 -0.17 32.44 -14.11
C GLY A 11 -0.17 31.05 -13.47
N CYS A 12 -1.12 30.17 -13.80
CA CYS A 12 -1.09 28.79 -13.36
C CYS A 12 -0.51 27.91 -14.48
N GLU A 13 0.83 27.86 -14.62
CA GLU A 13 1.47 26.69 -15.21
C GLU A 13 1.19 25.53 -14.26
N MET A 14 0.03 24.89 -14.45
CA MET A 14 -0.37 23.74 -13.69
C MET A 14 0.64 22.64 -13.91
N VAL A 15 1.33 22.27 -12.84
CA VAL A 15 2.09 21.02 -12.77
C VAL A 15 1.10 19.89 -13.11
N GLU A 16 1.15 19.37 -14.33
CA GLU A 16 0.35 18.23 -14.80
C GLU A 16 0.60 16.93 -14.01
N SER A 17 1.39 16.95 -12.93
CA SER A 17 1.87 15.76 -12.22
C SER A 17 0.90 15.15 -11.19
N LEU A 18 -0.39 15.49 -11.20
CA LEU A 18 -1.39 14.88 -10.29
C LEU A 18 -2.55 14.17 -11.02
N GLY A 19 -2.45 13.99 -12.34
CA GLY A 19 -3.43 13.20 -13.10
C GLY A 19 -2.94 11.78 -13.38
N ALA A 20 -3.72 10.78 -12.97
CA ALA A 20 -3.77 9.36 -13.43
C ALA A 20 -2.82 8.96 -14.58
N GLY A 21 -1.52 8.92 -14.30
CA GLY A 21 -0.52 8.63 -15.30
C GLY A 21 0.77 8.14 -14.69
N LEU A 22 1.56 7.45 -15.52
CA LEU A 22 2.89 7.01 -15.10
C LEU A 22 3.70 8.24 -14.70
N PRO A 23 4.37 8.23 -13.54
CA PRO A 23 5.09 9.39 -13.07
C PRO A 23 6.17 9.77 -14.09
N PRO A 24 6.45 11.07 -14.27
CA PRO A 24 7.60 11.50 -15.05
C PRO A 24 8.87 10.82 -14.52
N GLY A 25 9.78 10.47 -15.42
CA GLY A 25 11.02 9.73 -15.14
C GLY A 25 11.17 8.49 -16.02
N ALA A 26 12.08 7.59 -15.65
CA ALA A 26 12.54 6.52 -16.53
C ALA A 26 11.41 5.63 -17.07
N VAL A 27 10.40 5.30 -16.25
CA VAL A 27 9.24 4.50 -16.66
C VAL A 27 8.39 5.24 -17.70
N GLY A 28 8.05 6.50 -17.45
CA GLY A 28 7.28 7.33 -18.37
C GLY A 28 8.02 7.53 -19.70
N ASP A 29 9.31 7.86 -19.63
CA ASP A 29 10.17 8.04 -20.81
C ASP A 29 10.30 6.75 -21.61
N TRP A 30 10.40 5.61 -20.93
CA TRP A 30 10.38 4.30 -21.58
C TRP A 30 9.06 4.07 -22.31
N CYS A 31 7.91 4.33 -21.69
CA CYS A 31 6.61 4.15 -22.35
C CYS A 31 6.45 5.07 -23.57
N VAL A 32 6.94 6.31 -23.50
CA VAL A 32 6.88 7.24 -24.65
C VAL A 32 7.71 6.70 -25.83
N ARG A 33 8.91 6.16 -25.56
CA ARG A 33 9.79 5.59 -26.60
C ARG A 33 9.29 4.24 -27.13
N ALA A 34 8.91 3.32 -26.24
CA ALA A 34 8.50 1.97 -26.61
C ALA A 34 7.15 1.97 -27.33
N PHE A 35 6.20 2.81 -26.89
CA PHE A 35 4.86 2.89 -27.48
C PHE A 35 4.76 4.02 -28.51
N GLU A 36 5.64 3.99 -29.51
CA GLU A 36 5.67 4.97 -30.61
C GLU A 36 4.44 4.90 -31.53
N GLY A 37 3.73 3.76 -31.56
CA GLY A 37 2.50 3.56 -32.33
C GLY A 37 1.25 4.22 -31.73
N ALA A 38 1.32 4.70 -30.49
CA ALA A 38 0.17 5.29 -29.79
C ALA A 38 -0.51 6.46 -30.54
N PRO A 39 0.23 7.44 -31.11
CA PRO A 39 -0.37 8.51 -31.90
C PRO A 39 -1.12 8.00 -33.14
N VAL A 40 -0.63 6.93 -33.78
CA VAL A 40 -1.26 6.34 -34.97
C VAL A 40 -2.58 5.67 -34.60
N VAL A 41 -2.60 4.91 -33.50
CA VAL A 41 -3.84 4.30 -32.98
C VAL A 41 -4.84 5.38 -32.56
N ALA A 42 -4.39 6.41 -31.83
CA ALA A 42 -5.22 7.54 -31.44
C ALA A 42 -5.81 8.29 -32.65
N GLY A 43 -5.04 8.46 -33.73
CA GLY A 43 -5.50 9.12 -34.96
C GLY A 43 -6.62 8.37 -35.69
N ARG A 44 -6.74 7.06 -35.49
CA ARG A 44 -7.84 6.25 -36.07
C ARG A 44 -9.15 6.38 -35.29
N LEU A 45 -9.09 6.85 -34.05
CA LEU A 45 -10.23 6.91 -33.14
C LEU A 45 -10.99 8.23 -33.20
N LEU A 46 -10.35 9.31 -33.65
CA LEU A 46 -10.88 10.67 -33.55
C LEU A 46 -11.32 11.19 -34.93
N PRO A 47 -12.62 11.50 -35.12
CA PRO A 47 -13.14 11.93 -36.42
C PRO A 47 -12.94 13.43 -36.74
N GLY A 48 -12.32 14.23 -35.88
CA GLY A 48 -12.05 15.66 -36.17
C GLY A 48 -11.66 16.49 -34.94
N PRO A 49 -11.36 17.80 -35.11
CA PRO A 49 -11.04 18.69 -34.01
C PRO A 49 -12.27 18.86 -33.10
N GLY A 50 -12.15 18.39 -31.86
CA GLY A 50 -13.21 18.50 -30.85
C GLY A 50 -13.37 19.94 -30.34
N GLU A 51 -14.56 20.24 -29.82
CA GLU A 51 -14.77 21.43 -28.99
C GLU A 51 -13.86 21.36 -27.75
N ALA A 52 -13.32 22.50 -27.33
CA ALA A 52 -12.54 22.58 -26.10
C ALA A 52 -13.48 22.48 -24.90
N PHE A 53 -13.33 21.42 -24.13
CA PHE A 53 -14.03 21.20 -22.87
C PHE A 53 -13.26 21.80 -21.69
N SER A 54 -13.95 22.08 -20.58
CA SER A 54 -13.31 22.52 -19.35
C SER A 54 -12.31 21.47 -18.85
N VAL A 55 -11.16 21.92 -18.32
CA VAL A 55 -10.13 21.04 -17.76
C VAL A 55 -10.66 20.14 -16.62
N PHE A 56 -11.75 20.57 -15.96
CA PHE A 56 -12.41 19.80 -14.90
C PHE A 56 -13.46 18.82 -15.43
N ALA A 57 -13.99 19.02 -16.63
CA ALA A 57 -15.09 18.21 -17.17
C ALA A 57 -14.72 16.74 -17.26
N ARG A 58 -13.49 16.42 -17.67
CA ARG A 58 -12.98 15.04 -17.71
C ARG A 58 -13.00 14.38 -16.34
N ARG A 59 -12.42 15.05 -15.33
CA ARG A 59 -12.30 14.52 -13.97
C ARG A 59 -13.69 14.34 -13.36
N ALA A 60 -14.57 15.30 -13.57
CA ALA A 60 -15.96 15.22 -13.15
C ALA A 60 -16.70 14.04 -13.81
N LEU A 61 -16.51 13.84 -15.12
CA LEU A 61 -17.07 12.70 -15.83
C LEU A 61 -16.51 11.37 -15.30
N THR A 62 -15.20 11.31 -15.05
CA THR A 62 -14.54 10.11 -14.48
C THR A 62 -15.09 9.78 -13.10
N LEU A 63 -15.27 10.77 -12.22
CA LEU A 63 -15.92 10.60 -10.92
C LEU A 63 -17.36 10.13 -11.05
N ARG A 64 -18.12 10.69 -12.00
CA ARG A 64 -19.51 10.28 -12.26
C ARG A 64 -19.59 8.84 -12.76
N MET A 65 -18.71 8.46 -13.69
CA MET A 65 -18.59 7.08 -14.18
C MET A 65 -18.15 6.15 -13.04
N GLY A 66 -17.22 6.57 -12.20
CA GLY A 66 -16.86 5.86 -10.98
C GLY A 66 -18.08 5.56 -10.11
N ALA A 67 -18.91 6.56 -9.84
CA ALA A 67 -20.15 6.38 -9.08
C ALA A 67 -21.21 5.48 -9.78
N LEU A 68 -21.13 5.29 -11.11
CA LEU A 68 -21.92 4.30 -11.85
C LEU A 68 -21.38 2.87 -11.69
N VAL A 69 -20.08 2.69 -11.45
CA VAL A 69 -19.42 1.39 -11.28
C VAL A 69 -19.42 0.94 -9.81
N GLN A 70 -18.97 1.82 -8.92
CA GLN A 70 -18.81 1.58 -7.49
C GLN A 70 -18.81 2.91 -6.72
N GLN A 71 -19.59 2.98 -5.65
CA GLN A 71 -19.54 4.15 -4.75
C GLN A 71 -18.35 4.05 -3.79
N VAL A 72 -17.22 4.64 -4.19
CA VAL A 72 -15.99 4.76 -3.38
C VAL A 72 -15.79 6.19 -2.87
N PRO A 73 -14.98 6.41 -1.83
CA PRO A 73 -14.51 7.74 -1.48
C PRO A 73 -13.82 8.41 -2.67
N PRO A 74 -13.98 9.73 -2.88
CA PRO A 74 -13.22 10.46 -3.89
C PRO A 74 -11.79 10.70 -3.37
N TYR A 75 -10.94 9.67 -3.43
CA TYR A 75 -9.64 9.66 -2.76
C TYR A 75 -8.75 10.81 -3.17
N ARG A 76 -8.70 11.15 -4.45
CA ARG A 76 -7.88 12.25 -4.95
C ARG A 76 -8.33 13.59 -4.34
N ALA A 77 -9.64 13.83 -4.24
CA ALA A 77 -10.17 15.02 -3.60
C ALA A 77 -9.88 15.03 -2.09
N LEU A 78 -10.02 13.88 -1.43
CA LEU A 78 -9.73 13.72 0.00
C LEU A 78 -8.23 13.96 0.30
N ARG A 79 -7.32 13.44 -0.52
CA ARG A 79 -5.87 13.68 -0.38
C ARG A 79 -5.51 15.14 -0.62
N ALA A 80 -6.11 15.79 -1.61
CA ALA A 80 -5.90 17.21 -1.82
C ALA A 80 -6.37 18.03 -0.60
N LEU A 81 -7.53 17.69 -0.03
CA LEU A 81 -8.05 18.32 1.18
C LEU A 81 -7.23 18.00 2.44
N GLN A 82 -6.54 16.85 2.50
CA GLN A 82 -5.65 16.49 3.62
C GLN A 82 -4.53 17.51 3.83
N THR A 83 -4.16 18.29 2.81
CA THR A 83 -3.16 19.37 2.92
C THR A 83 -3.61 20.54 3.79
N ILE A 84 -4.92 20.70 4.01
CA ILE A 84 -5.52 21.76 4.84
C ILE A 84 -6.38 21.21 5.99
N GLY A 85 -6.61 19.90 6.02
CA GLY A 85 -7.29 19.18 7.11
C GLY A 85 -6.30 18.72 8.19
N PRO A 86 -6.81 18.35 9.39
CA PRO A 86 -5.96 17.73 10.40
C PRO A 86 -5.50 16.33 9.94
N ASP A 87 -4.37 15.87 10.48
CA ASP A 87 -3.80 14.56 10.12
C ASP A 87 -4.82 13.41 10.32
N GLY A 88 -4.92 12.52 9.32
CA GLY A 88 -5.83 11.39 9.31
C GLY A 88 -7.31 11.74 9.08
N TRP A 89 -7.63 13.01 8.81
CA TRP A 89 -9.00 13.45 8.51
C TRP A 89 -9.55 12.84 7.23
N ALA A 90 -8.74 12.80 6.17
CA ALA A 90 -9.14 12.23 4.88
C ALA A 90 -9.50 10.75 5.04
N ASP A 91 -8.71 10.01 5.81
CA ASP A 91 -8.93 8.60 6.12
C ASP A 91 -10.23 8.43 6.89
N ALA A 92 -10.45 9.22 7.95
CA ALA A 92 -11.70 9.21 8.71
C ALA A 92 -12.93 9.53 7.84
N ALA A 93 -12.81 10.47 6.89
CA ALA A 93 -13.87 10.78 5.93
C ALA A 93 -14.13 9.62 4.96
N ALA A 94 -13.08 8.99 4.43
CA ALA A 94 -13.17 7.82 3.55
C ALA A 94 -13.89 6.65 4.23
N ARG A 95 -13.58 6.37 5.50
CA ARG A 95 -14.18 5.29 6.31
C ARG A 95 -15.71 5.36 6.41
N ARG A 96 -16.30 6.52 6.17
CA ARG A 96 -17.76 6.76 6.26
C ARG A 96 -18.51 6.42 4.98
N TYR A 97 -17.82 6.22 3.86
CA TYR A 97 -18.44 5.79 2.60
C TYR A 97 -18.92 4.34 2.70
N ARG A 98 -19.99 3.99 1.97
CA ARG A 98 -20.62 2.66 2.06
C ARG A 98 -19.67 1.51 1.75
N SER A 99 -18.73 1.73 0.84
CA SER A 99 -17.64 0.80 0.51
C SER A 99 -16.74 0.46 1.70
N HIS A 100 -16.60 1.37 2.67
CA HIS A 100 -15.71 1.25 3.82
C HIS A 100 -16.43 0.99 5.14
N ALA A 101 -17.56 1.64 5.34
CA ALA A 101 -18.34 1.57 6.58
C ALA A 101 -18.85 0.14 6.85
N ARG A 102 -18.91 -0.71 5.82
CA ARG A 102 -19.29 -2.12 5.93
C ARG A 102 -18.11 -3.05 6.21
N LEU A 103 -16.89 -2.55 6.07
CA LEU A 103 -15.69 -3.30 6.45
C LEU A 103 -15.57 -3.27 7.98
N VAL A 104 -15.10 -4.38 8.55
CA VAL A 104 -14.72 -4.43 9.97
C VAL A 104 -13.54 -3.49 10.23
N PRO A 105 -13.36 -2.95 11.44
CA PRO A 105 -12.35 -1.91 11.75
C PRO A 105 -10.97 -2.10 11.12
N PRO A 106 -10.31 -3.27 11.19
CA PRO A 106 -8.99 -3.45 10.59
C PRO A 106 -8.94 -3.29 9.07
N PHE A 107 -9.96 -3.82 8.40
CA PHE A 107 -10.11 -3.74 6.96
C PHE A 107 -10.58 -2.36 6.52
N ARG A 108 -11.35 -1.68 7.36
CA ARG A 108 -11.73 -0.28 7.20
C ARG A 108 -10.53 0.65 7.33
N ASP A 109 -9.64 0.37 8.28
CA ASP A 109 -8.41 1.14 8.52
C ASP A 109 -7.42 0.92 7.37
N LYS A 110 -7.21 -0.34 6.97
CA LYS A 110 -6.44 -0.70 5.78
C LYS A 110 -7.03 -0.10 4.51
N ALA A 111 -8.34 -0.09 4.35
CA ALA A 111 -9.01 0.50 3.18
C ALA A 111 -8.98 2.03 3.15
N ALA A 112 -8.84 2.68 4.31
CA ALA A 112 -8.61 4.11 4.38
C ALA A 112 -7.17 4.46 3.98
N ASP A 113 -6.21 3.61 4.36
CA ASP A 113 -4.80 3.76 3.98
C ASP A 113 -4.52 3.32 2.52
N MET A 114 -5.30 2.38 2.00
CA MET A 114 -5.13 1.76 0.68
C MET A 114 -6.14 2.28 -0.34
N LEU A 115 -5.83 2.05 -1.61
CA LEU A 115 -6.76 2.19 -2.73
C LEU A 115 -7.29 0.79 -3.12
N PRO A 116 -8.42 0.68 -3.85
CA PRO A 116 -9.16 -0.59 -3.97
C PRO A 116 -8.42 -1.68 -4.75
N THR A 117 -8.59 -2.94 -4.34
CA THR A 117 -8.12 -4.15 -5.04
C THR A 117 -9.16 -4.65 -6.05
N ALA A 118 -8.82 -5.73 -6.74
CA ALA A 118 -9.54 -6.24 -7.90
C ALA A 118 -10.92 -6.83 -7.68
N ARG A 119 -11.20 -7.41 -6.52
CA ARG A 119 -12.58 -7.77 -6.16
C ARG A 119 -13.31 -6.59 -5.48
N GLY A 120 -12.81 -5.37 -5.69
CA GLY A 120 -13.17 -4.19 -4.90
C GLY A 120 -12.61 -4.30 -3.48
N TRP A 121 -13.25 -3.65 -2.51
CA TRP A 121 -12.91 -3.78 -1.09
C TRP A 121 -13.16 -5.18 -0.49
N VAL A 122 -13.61 -6.13 -1.31
CA VAL A 122 -14.01 -7.49 -0.91
C VAL A 122 -12.82 -8.43 -0.73
N ASP A 123 -11.65 -8.18 -1.33
CA ASP A 123 -10.43 -8.95 -0.97
C ASP A 123 -9.97 -8.63 0.46
N ILE A 124 -10.40 -7.49 0.98
CA ILE A 124 -10.24 -7.10 2.37
C ILE A 124 -11.41 -7.65 3.23
N ALA A 125 -12.43 -8.28 2.66
CA ALA A 125 -13.50 -8.93 3.44
C ALA A 125 -14.23 -10.00 2.61
N PRO A 126 -13.66 -11.21 2.43
CA PRO A 126 -14.42 -12.27 1.79
C PRO A 126 -15.51 -12.79 2.75
N GLY A 127 -16.77 -12.77 2.29
CA GLY A 127 -17.85 -13.60 2.85
C GLY A 127 -18.65 -13.05 4.03
N ARG A 128 -18.28 -11.93 4.66
CA ARG A 128 -19.07 -11.36 5.77
C ARG A 128 -19.95 -10.20 5.30
N SER A 129 -21.08 -10.53 4.68
CA SER A 129 -22.24 -9.64 4.77
C SER A 129 -22.68 -9.68 6.24
N ALA A 130 -22.15 -8.77 7.06
CA ALA A 130 -22.56 -8.66 8.45
C ALA A 130 -24.09 -8.55 8.50
N VAL A 131 -24.73 -9.57 9.08
CA VAL A 131 -26.07 -9.42 9.67
C VAL A 131 -25.98 -8.13 10.47
N HIS A 132 -26.74 -7.11 10.04
CA HIS A 132 -26.58 -5.72 10.44
C HIS A 132 -26.36 -5.60 11.96
N PRO A 133 -25.13 -5.32 12.45
CA PRO A 133 -25.05 -4.67 13.73
C PRO A 133 -25.73 -3.31 13.54
N PRO A 134 -26.55 -2.85 14.51
CA PRO A 134 -27.11 -1.50 14.45
C PRO A 134 -25.96 -0.54 14.17
N ALA A 135 -26.17 0.35 13.19
CA ALA A 135 -25.17 1.33 12.81
C ALA A 135 -24.70 2.03 14.10
N ALA A 136 -23.45 1.76 14.51
CA ALA A 136 -22.86 2.45 15.63
C ALA A 136 -23.06 3.93 15.38
N GLU A 137 -23.66 4.64 16.33
CA GLU A 137 -23.90 6.06 16.17
C GLU A 137 -22.58 6.73 15.80
N PRO A 138 -22.57 7.60 14.77
CA PRO A 138 -21.35 8.23 14.31
C PRO A 138 -20.68 8.91 15.51
N GLU A 139 -19.46 8.48 15.82
CA GLU A 139 -18.63 9.12 16.84
C GLU A 139 -18.65 10.62 16.57
N SER A 140 -19.30 11.36 17.48
CA SER A 140 -19.45 12.80 17.35
C SER A 140 -18.11 13.44 17.71
N GLY A 141 -17.24 13.52 16.72
CA GLY A 141 -15.97 14.23 16.82
C GLY A 141 -16.17 15.75 17.05
N PRO A 142 -15.15 16.44 17.57
CA PRO A 142 -15.22 17.86 17.93
C PRO A 142 -15.55 18.72 16.70
N ALA A 143 -16.53 19.62 16.86
CA ALA A 143 -16.97 20.68 15.93
C ALA A 143 -16.62 20.49 14.45
N ALA A 144 -17.62 20.08 13.66
CA ALA A 144 -17.52 19.90 12.21
C ALA A 144 -16.84 21.10 11.53
N ASN A 145 -15.59 20.93 11.12
CA ASN A 145 -14.98 21.83 10.16
C ASN A 145 -15.76 21.73 8.84
N VAL A 146 -15.78 22.83 8.06
CA VAL A 146 -16.52 22.92 6.79
C VAL A 146 -16.22 21.74 5.86
N LEU A 147 -15.00 21.18 5.91
CA LEU A 147 -14.58 20.02 5.12
C LEU A 147 -15.37 18.75 5.50
N THR A 148 -15.52 18.47 6.80
CA THR A 148 -16.28 17.31 7.27
C THR A 148 -17.75 17.43 6.85
N GLU A 149 -18.33 18.61 7.02
CA GLU A 149 -19.71 18.87 6.62
C GLU A 149 -19.89 18.74 5.10
N LEU A 150 -18.96 19.28 4.31
CA LEU A 150 -18.94 19.18 2.86
C LEU A 150 -18.93 17.72 2.41
N MET A 151 -17.97 16.93 2.90
CA MET A 151 -17.84 15.52 2.51
C MET A 151 -19.03 14.67 2.97
N ASP A 152 -19.62 14.98 4.13
CA ASP A 152 -20.85 14.32 4.58
C ASP A 152 -22.06 14.62 3.70
N ARG A 153 -22.19 15.88 3.23
CA ARG A 153 -23.25 16.27 2.29
C ARG A 153 -23.03 15.60 0.94
N VAL A 154 -21.80 15.58 0.41
CA VAL A 154 -21.43 14.87 -0.82
C VAL A 154 -21.79 13.39 -0.73
N ARG A 155 -21.35 12.70 0.33
CA ARG A 155 -21.64 11.28 0.57
C ARG A 155 -23.13 11.00 0.62
N ARG A 156 -23.90 11.78 1.39
CA ARG A 156 -25.37 11.64 1.47
C ARG A 156 -26.04 11.90 0.13
N TYR A 157 -25.54 12.87 -0.65
CA TYR A 157 -26.06 13.19 -1.97
C TYR A 157 -25.86 12.04 -2.95
N PHE A 158 -24.64 11.50 -3.06
CA PHE A 158 -24.37 10.30 -3.89
C PHE A 158 -25.22 9.10 -3.46
N ALA A 159 -25.32 8.84 -2.15
CA ALA A 159 -26.12 7.72 -1.65
C ALA A 159 -27.61 7.84 -2.00
N LYS A 160 -28.14 9.07 -2.07
CA LYS A 160 -29.55 9.34 -2.40
C LYS A 160 -29.83 9.37 -3.90
N TYR A 161 -28.91 9.91 -4.69
CA TYR A 161 -29.19 10.28 -6.09
C TYR A 161 -28.39 9.50 -7.14
N SER A 162 -27.34 8.79 -6.76
CA SER A 162 -26.54 7.98 -7.68
C SER A 162 -26.72 6.50 -7.40
N THR A 163 -27.58 5.82 -8.15
CA THR A 163 -27.65 4.35 -8.08
C THR A 163 -26.58 3.75 -8.98
N VAL A 164 -25.81 2.78 -8.48
CA VAL A 164 -24.84 2.03 -9.28
C VAL A 164 -25.56 1.43 -10.48
N GLY A 165 -25.01 1.64 -11.66
CA GLY A 165 -25.63 1.20 -12.91
C GLY A 165 -26.74 2.10 -13.46
N VAL A 166 -27.03 3.26 -12.87
CA VAL A 166 -28.19 4.08 -13.28
C VAL A 166 -27.80 5.55 -13.53
N ILE A 167 -28.09 6.01 -14.75
CA ILE A 167 -28.10 7.45 -15.09
C ILE A 167 -29.49 8.00 -14.77
N GLY A 168 -29.54 9.01 -13.90
CA GLY A 168 -30.75 9.67 -13.44
C GLY A 168 -31.43 10.55 -14.50
N GLY A 169 -32.45 11.29 -14.04
CA GLY A 169 -33.10 12.33 -14.83
C GLY A 169 -32.24 13.58 -14.98
N ALA A 170 -32.67 14.54 -15.81
CA ALA A 170 -31.91 15.74 -16.11
C ALA A 170 -31.55 16.57 -14.85
N GLU A 171 -32.50 16.75 -13.93
CA GLU A 171 -32.28 17.49 -12.69
C GLU A 171 -31.32 16.77 -11.74
N THR A 172 -31.50 15.45 -11.59
CA THR A 172 -30.61 14.60 -10.78
C THR A 172 -29.18 14.66 -11.30
N GLU A 173 -28.99 14.52 -12.61
CA GLU A 173 -27.66 14.55 -13.22
C GLU A 173 -27.04 15.95 -13.17
N ALA A 174 -27.82 17.04 -13.22
CA ALA A 174 -27.28 18.39 -13.01
C ALA A 174 -26.68 18.56 -11.60
N GLY A 175 -27.37 18.03 -10.58
CA GLY A 175 -26.86 18.06 -9.21
C GLY A 175 -25.64 17.15 -9.01
N LEU A 176 -25.65 15.94 -9.57
CA LEU A 176 -24.50 15.03 -9.53
C LEU A 176 -23.28 15.60 -10.28
N ALA A 177 -23.49 16.18 -11.46
CA ALA A 177 -22.44 16.82 -12.25
C ALA A 177 -21.78 17.97 -11.48
N ARG A 178 -22.58 18.81 -10.80
CA ARG A 178 -22.06 19.88 -9.95
C ARG A 178 -21.19 19.37 -8.81
N VAL A 179 -21.63 18.32 -8.13
CA VAL A 179 -20.84 17.68 -7.06
C VAL A 179 -19.54 17.09 -7.63
N CYS A 180 -19.59 16.43 -8.79
CA CYS A 180 -18.40 15.87 -9.43
C CYS A 180 -17.42 16.96 -9.90
N LEU A 181 -17.91 18.09 -10.43
CA LEU A 181 -17.08 19.26 -10.79
C LEU A 181 -16.41 19.89 -9.56
N MET A 182 -17.16 20.02 -8.47
CA MET A 182 -16.60 20.50 -7.20
C MET A 182 -15.47 19.59 -6.72
N LEU A 183 -15.67 18.27 -6.73
CA LEU A 183 -14.63 17.29 -6.37
C LEU A 183 -13.43 17.35 -7.33
N ALA A 184 -13.67 17.41 -8.64
CA ALA A 184 -12.63 17.53 -9.67
C ALA A 184 -11.74 18.76 -9.49
N ARG A 185 -12.33 19.87 -9.03
CA ARG A 185 -11.59 21.11 -8.69
C ARG A 185 -10.73 20.92 -7.45
N LEU A 186 -11.27 20.27 -6.41
CA LEU A 186 -10.48 19.92 -5.21
C LEU A 186 -9.29 19.03 -5.57
N GLU A 187 -9.49 18.02 -6.43
CA GLU A 187 -8.40 17.17 -6.96
C GLU A 187 -7.33 17.95 -7.71
N ALA A 188 -7.69 19.08 -8.31
CA ALA A 188 -6.76 19.96 -9.01
C ALA A 188 -6.10 20.99 -8.07
N GLY A 189 -6.33 20.89 -6.76
CA GLY A 189 -5.78 21.81 -5.77
C GLY A 189 -6.53 23.14 -5.67
N VAL A 190 -7.71 23.26 -6.29
CA VAL A 190 -8.60 24.43 -6.10
C VAL A 190 -9.31 24.27 -4.77
N LEU A 191 -8.63 24.66 -3.69
CA LEU A 191 -9.10 24.51 -2.32
C LEU A 191 -10.13 25.61 -1.95
N PRO A 192 -11.09 25.32 -1.05
CA PRO A 192 -12.02 26.34 -0.57
C PRO A 192 -11.26 27.47 0.16
N GLU A 193 -11.70 28.71 -0.05
CA GLU A 193 -11.16 29.86 0.68
C GLU A 193 -11.38 29.72 2.20
N ARG A 194 -10.51 30.33 3.01
CA ARG A 194 -10.70 30.37 4.46
C ARG A 194 -12.01 31.07 4.78
N GLY A 195 -12.88 30.39 5.54
CA GLY A 195 -14.21 30.91 5.88
C GLY A 195 -15.29 30.65 4.83
N ALA A 196 -14.97 29.97 3.72
CA ALA A 196 -15.98 29.51 2.77
C ALA A 196 -17.00 28.60 3.47
N THR A 197 -18.28 28.74 3.11
CA THR A 197 -19.32 27.81 3.54
C THR A 197 -19.44 26.64 2.57
N VAL A 198 -20.09 25.56 2.97
CA VAL A 198 -20.41 24.45 2.07
C VAL A 198 -21.24 24.93 0.88
N GLU A 199 -22.24 25.79 1.13
CA GLU A 199 -23.09 26.38 0.09
C GLU A 199 -22.32 27.31 -0.84
N GLY A 200 -21.33 28.05 -0.32
CA GLY A 200 -20.45 28.89 -1.12
C GLY A 200 -19.59 28.05 -2.06
N THR A 201 -18.95 27.01 -1.53
CA THR A 201 -18.12 26.07 -2.31
C THR A 201 -18.94 25.39 -3.42
N HIS A 202 -20.15 24.94 -3.11
CA HIS A 202 -21.06 24.31 -4.07
C HIS A 202 -21.58 25.29 -5.14
N ARG A 203 -21.89 26.54 -4.77
CA ARG A 203 -22.33 27.59 -5.71
C ARG A 203 -21.19 28.12 -6.58
N GLY A 204 -19.93 27.94 -6.17
CA GLY A 204 -18.76 28.34 -6.95
C GLY A 204 -18.54 27.55 -8.24
N VAL A 205 -19.32 26.47 -8.48
CA VAL A 205 -19.31 25.72 -9.74
C VAL A 205 -20.19 26.43 -10.79
N PRO A 206 -19.65 26.85 -11.94
CA PRO A 206 -20.39 27.50 -13.02
C PRO A 206 -21.46 26.60 -13.67
N ASP A 207 -22.60 27.18 -14.03
CA ASP A 207 -23.75 26.46 -14.59
C ASP A 207 -23.50 25.95 -16.02
N ASP A 208 -22.65 26.63 -16.78
CA ASP A 208 -22.17 26.21 -18.10
C ASP A 208 -21.32 24.93 -18.02
N GLU A 209 -20.35 24.85 -17.10
CA GLU A 209 -19.58 23.62 -16.86
C GLU A 209 -20.51 22.46 -16.43
N VAL A 210 -21.52 22.74 -15.60
CA VAL A 210 -22.50 21.73 -15.20
C VAL A 210 -23.29 21.23 -16.41
N ARG A 211 -23.77 22.13 -17.28
CA ARG A 211 -24.49 21.74 -18.51
C ARG A 211 -23.60 20.94 -19.46
N GLU A 212 -22.32 21.28 -19.56
CA GLU A 212 -21.31 20.57 -20.34
C GLU A 212 -21.16 19.11 -19.85
N VAL A 213 -20.91 18.91 -18.55
CA VAL A 213 -20.78 17.56 -17.98
C VAL A 213 -22.09 16.76 -18.09
N VAL A 214 -23.26 17.39 -17.91
CA VAL A 214 -24.55 16.73 -18.14
C VAL A 214 -24.70 16.30 -19.60
N GLY A 215 -24.22 17.10 -20.56
CA GLY A 215 -24.15 16.74 -21.97
C GLY A 215 -23.35 15.45 -22.19
N LEU A 216 -22.13 15.39 -21.62
CA LEU A 216 -21.26 14.21 -21.68
C LEU A 216 -21.86 12.98 -20.99
N VAL A 217 -22.57 13.15 -19.88
CA VAL A 217 -23.26 12.02 -19.22
C VAL A 217 -24.44 11.51 -20.06
N ARG A 218 -25.08 12.37 -20.85
CA ARG A 218 -26.14 11.93 -21.78
C ARG A 218 -25.58 11.14 -22.96
N THR A 219 -24.38 11.46 -23.46
CA THR A 219 -23.74 10.66 -24.52
C THR A 219 -23.44 9.25 -24.03
N LEU A 220 -23.07 9.08 -22.75
CA LEU A 220 -22.90 7.75 -22.14
C LEU A 220 -24.13 6.88 -22.38
N ARG A 221 -25.34 7.38 -22.09
CA ARG A 221 -26.59 6.59 -22.13
C ARG A 221 -26.79 5.83 -23.45
N GLY A 222 -26.33 6.37 -24.58
CA GLY A 222 -26.42 5.69 -25.88
C GLY A 222 -25.46 4.51 -26.02
N SER A 223 -24.27 4.62 -25.45
CA SER A 223 -23.17 3.64 -25.59
C SER A 223 -23.04 2.69 -24.41
N LEU A 224 -23.74 2.96 -23.31
CA LEU A 224 -23.80 2.09 -22.13
C LEU A 224 -24.41 0.72 -22.44
N THR A 225 -25.18 0.57 -23.52
CA THR A 225 -25.71 -0.73 -23.96
C THR A 225 -24.61 -1.68 -24.45
N ALA A 226 -23.49 -1.14 -24.92
CA ALA A 226 -22.36 -1.94 -25.42
C ALA A 226 -21.47 -2.48 -24.29
N LEU A 227 -21.49 -1.85 -23.10
CA LEU A 227 -20.67 -2.26 -21.97
C LEU A 227 -21.45 -3.22 -21.06
N PRO A 228 -20.88 -4.39 -20.70
CA PRO A 228 -21.44 -5.28 -19.68
C PRO A 228 -21.65 -4.63 -18.30
N LEU A 229 -21.07 -3.43 -18.09
CA LEU A 229 -21.14 -2.54 -16.94
C LEU A 229 -22.51 -2.41 -16.25
N PHE A 230 -23.62 -2.57 -16.99
CA PHE A 230 -24.94 -2.14 -16.55
C PHE A 230 -25.97 -3.26 -16.42
N LYS A 231 -25.55 -4.53 -16.48
CA LYS A 231 -26.48 -5.67 -16.48
C LYS A 231 -27.27 -5.86 -15.17
N ALA A 232 -26.84 -5.29 -14.05
CA ALA A 232 -27.52 -5.40 -12.77
C ALA A 232 -27.48 -4.08 -11.98
N ALA A 233 -28.54 -3.27 -12.09
CA ALA A 233 -28.68 -2.04 -11.31
C ALA A 233 -28.56 -2.33 -9.81
N GLY A 234 -27.78 -1.50 -9.10
CA GLY A 234 -27.61 -1.59 -7.65
C GLY A 234 -26.50 -2.54 -7.16
N ALA A 235 -25.91 -3.36 -8.03
CA ALA A 235 -24.73 -4.16 -7.72
C ALA A 235 -23.45 -3.53 -8.31
N SER A 236 -22.34 -3.58 -7.57
CA SER A 236 -21.03 -3.14 -8.07
C SER A 236 -20.68 -3.90 -9.34
N SER A 237 -20.39 -3.19 -10.43
CA SER A 237 -20.06 -3.81 -11.72
C SER A 237 -18.56 -3.80 -12.04
N GLY A 238 -17.75 -3.30 -11.11
CA GLY A 238 -16.30 -3.19 -11.27
C GLY A 238 -15.60 -2.53 -10.09
N VAL A 239 -14.39 -2.04 -10.36
CA VAL A 239 -13.49 -1.34 -9.44
C VAL A 239 -13.20 0.05 -9.97
N VAL A 240 -13.28 1.05 -9.10
CA VAL A 240 -12.96 2.46 -9.42
C VAL A 240 -11.57 2.78 -8.90
N GLU A 241 -10.74 3.43 -9.69
CA GLU A 241 -9.36 3.79 -9.35
C GLU A 241 -8.52 2.58 -8.87
N PRO A 242 -8.39 1.51 -9.69
CA PRO A 242 -7.55 0.35 -9.35
C PRO A 242 -6.09 0.79 -9.16
N VAL A 243 -5.40 0.15 -8.22
CA VAL A 243 -3.99 0.44 -7.94
C VAL A 243 -3.12 -0.75 -8.22
N PHE A 244 -2.24 -0.55 -9.19
CA PHE A 244 -1.24 -1.52 -9.58
C PHE A 244 0.04 -1.33 -8.79
N VAL A 245 0.41 -0.07 -8.53
CA VAL A 245 1.57 0.31 -7.72
C VAL A 245 1.20 1.54 -6.90
N ARG A 246 1.27 1.41 -5.56
CA ARG A 246 0.87 2.48 -4.64
C ARG A 246 1.64 3.77 -4.91
N GLY A 247 0.90 4.86 -5.16
CA GLY A 247 1.45 6.19 -5.44
C GLY A 247 2.10 6.37 -6.82
N HIS A 248 2.11 5.35 -7.67
CA HIS A 248 2.81 5.38 -8.97
C HIS A 248 1.94 4.98 -10.16
N ALA A 249 0.93 4.11 -9.98
CA ALA A 249 0.08 3.64 -11.07
C ALA A 249 -1.35 3.42 -10.57
N GLU A 250 -2.20 4.42 -10.85
CA GLU A 250 -3.64 4.41 -10.55
C GLU A 250 -4.40 4.42 -11.89
N GLY A 251 -5.23 3.40 -12.15
CA GLY A 251 -6.13 3.37 -13.30
C GLY A 251 -7.37 4.24 -13.09
N ASP A 252 -8.23 4.34 -14.10
CA ASP A 252 -9.52 5.03 -13.95
C ASP A 252 -10.60 4.03 -13.48
N LEU A 253 -10.90 2.98 -14.26
CA LEU A 253 -11.97 2.01 -13.98
C LEU A 253 -11.58 0.61 -14.47
N VAL A 254 -11.93 -0.44 -13.72
CA VAL A 254 -11.94 -1.84 -14.18
C VAL A 254 -13.36 -2.36 -14.14
N VAL A 255 -13.82 -2.97 -15.23
CA VAL A 255 -15.17 -3.54 -15.32
C VAL A 255 -15.08 -4.93 -15.93
N GLY A 256 -15.50 -5.94 -15.18
CA GLY A 256 -15.21 -7.32 -15.58
C GLY A 256 -13.70 -7.48 -15.71
N SER A 257 -13.24 -7.86 -16.90
CA SER A 257 -11.82 -8.00 -17.26
C SER A 257 -11.27 -6.83 -18.09
N THR A 258 -12.01 -5.72 -18.18
CA THR A 258 -11.67 -4.57 -19.04
C THR A 258 -11.20 -3.39 -18.21
N LEU A 259 -9.95 -2.95 -18.42
CA LEU A 259 -9.43 -1.69 -17.88
C LEU A 259 -9.84 -0.54 -18.81
N LEU A 260 -10.61 0.41 -18.31
CA LEU A 260 -11.21 1.49 -19.07
C LEU A 260 -10.59 2.84 -18.67
N ALA A 261 -10.21 3.64 -19.66
CA ALA A 261 -9.85 5.04 -19.51
C ALA A 261 -10.92 5.97 -20.10
N VAL A 262 -11.12 7.13 -19.48
CA VAL A 262 -12.08 8.15 -19.92
C VAL A 262 -11.35 9.33 -20.53
N CYS A 263 -11.64 9.65 -21.80
CA CYS A 263 -11.02 10.75 -22.54
C CYS A 263 -12.10 11.71 -23.06
N LEU A 264 -11.78 12.99 -23.18
CA LEU A 264 -12.69 13.96 -23.80
C LEU A 264 -12.56 13.98 -25.34
N GLY A 265 -11.55 13.32 -25.89
CA GLY A 265 -11.37 13.17 -27.33
C GLY A 265 -10.24 14.04 -27.91
N ASP A 266 -9.35 14.55 -27.07
CA ASP A 266 -8.10 15.15 -27.55
C ASP A 266 -7.10 14.08 -27.99
N HIS A 267 -6.40 14.32 -29.09
CA HIS A 267 -5.47 13.34 -29.67
C HIS A 267 -4.27 13.05 -28.78
N SER A 268 -3.72 14.09 -28.14
CA SER A 268 -2.58 13.95 -27.23
C SER A 268 -2.99 13.21 -25.95
N GLU A 269 -4.18 13.51 -25.44
CA GLU A 269 -4.78 12.81 -24.31
C GLU A 269 -4.98 11.32 -24.62
N VAL A 270 -5.65 10.99 -25.73
CA VAL A 270 -5.92 9.60 -26.12
C VAL A 270 -4.61 8.85 -26.31
N THR A 271 -3.62 9.47 -26.96
CA THR A 271 -2.27 8.91 -27.11
C THR A 271 -1.66 8.54 -25.76
N GLN A 272 -1.69 9.47 -24.79
CA GLN A 272 -1.16 9.23 -23.45
C GLN A 272 -1.91 8.11 -22.74
N ARG A 273 -3.25 8.08 -22.83
CA ARG A 273 -4.08 7.09 -22.16
C ARG A 273 -3.90 5.68 -22.72
N LEU A 274 -3.72 5.53 -24.03
CA LEU A 274 -3.41 4.22 -24.64
C LEU A 274 -2.11 3.63 -24.07
N ARG A 275 -1.08 4.45 -23.87
CA ARG A 275 0.18 4.03 -23.23
C ARG A 275 -0.05 3.57 -21.79
N HIS A 276 -0.79 4.36 -21.02
CA HIS A 276 -1.09 4.04 -19.63
C HIS A 276 -1.90 2.76 -19.49
N LEU A 277 -2.88 2.51 -20.37
CA LEU A 277 -3.70 1.31 -20.33
C LEU A 277 -2.87 0.03 -20.47
N VAL A 278 -1.97 -0.04 -21.47
CA VAL A 278 -1.09 -1.22 -21.65
C VAL A 278 -0.13 -1.36 -20.48
N ALA A 279 0.50 -0.26 -20.05
CA ALA A 279 1.42 -0.27 -18.91
C ALA A 279 0.74 -0.75 -17.62
N HIS A 280 -0.44 -0.21 -17.29
CA HIS A 280 -1.23 -0.61 -16.12
C HIS A 280 -1.66 -2.09 -16.20
N ALA A 281 -2.13 -2.56 -17.35
CA ALA A 281 -2.46 -3.97 -17.55
C ALA A 281 -1.23 -4.88 -17.33
N TRP A 282 -0.05 -4.44 -17.73
CA TRP A 282 1.19 -5.18 -17.45
C TRP A 282 1.62 -5.13 -15.98
N LEU A 283 1.21 -4.14 -15.20
CA LEU A 283 1.47 -4.08 -13.76
C LEU A 283 0.54 -4.95 -12.91
N ASP A 284 -0.52 -5.53 -13.50
CA ASP A 284 -1.37 -6.54 -12.87
C ASP A 284 -0.65 -7.90 -12.77
N ARG A 285 0.47 -7.93 -12.03
CA ARG A 285 1.42 -9.06 -11.98
C ARG A 285 0.81 -10.33 -11.40
N ASP A 286 0.08 -10.19 -10.30
CA ASP A 286 -0.54 -11.30 -9.59
C ASP A 286 -1.93 -11.63 -10.15
N ASP A 287 -2.23 -11.12 -11.35
CA ASP A 287 -3.53 -11.25 -12.01
C ASP A 287 -4.68 -10.87 -11.08
N LEU A 288 -4.48 -9.80 -10.30
CA LEU A 288 -5.45 -9.38 -9.31
C LEU A 288 -6.71 -8.97 -10.04
N TYR A 289 -6.60 -8.01 -10.95
CA TYR A 289 -7.73 -7.39 -11.67
C TYR A 289 -8.22 -8.22 -12.85
N HIS A 290 -7.58 -9.36 -13.13
CA HIS A 290 -7.88 -10.22 -14.26
C HIS A 290 -8.01 -9.43 -15.58
N ILE A 291 -7.13 -8.44 -15.79
CA ILE A 291 -7.23 -7.57 -16.96
C ILE A 291 -6.87 -8.37 -18.21
N ARG A 292 -7.83 -8.46 -19.13
CA ARG A 292 -7.70 -9.14 -20.44
C ARG A 292 -7.92 -8.18 -21.59
N GLU A 293 -8.72 -7.16 -21.35
CA GLU A 293 -9.05 -6.14 -22.32
C GLU A 293 -8.74 -4.76 -21.76
N VAL A 294 -8.51 -3.82 -22.68
CA VAL A 294 -8.39 -2.40 -22.38
C VAL A 294 -9.34 -1.63 -23.28
N ALA A 295 -9.86 -0.52 -22.78
CA ALA A 295 -10.79 0.30 -23.53
C ALA A 295 -10.59 1.79 -23.27
N VAL A 296 -10.93 2.60 -24.27
CA VAL A 296 -11.00 4.05 -24.19
C VAL A 296 -12.43 4.47 -24.49
N TYR A 297 -13.06 5.19 -23.56
CA TYR A 297 -14.32 5.88 -23.80
C TYR A 297 -14.04 7.33 -24.20
N LEU A 298 -14.47 7.70 -25.41
CA LEU A 298 -14.34 9.03 -25.98
C LEU A 298 -15.63 9.80 -25.73
N ALA A 299 -15.63 10.65 -24.71
CA ALA A 299 -16.85 11.25 -24.18
C ALA A 299 -17.56 12.20 -25.17
N ALA A 300 -16.77 12.95 -25.96
CA ALA A 300 -17.31 13.88 -26.94
C ALA A 300 -18.10 13.18 -28.07
N SER A 301 -17.57 12.07 -28.59
CA SER A 301 -18.26 11.26 -29.61
C SER A 301 -19.24 10.25 -29.00
N GLY A 302 -19.14 10.01 -27.69
CA GLY A 302 -19.83 8.92 -27.01
C GLY A 302 -19.35 7.54 -27.43
N SER A 303 -18.21 7.38 -28.11
CA SER A 303 -17.78 6.07 -28.64
C SER A 303 -16.88 5.33 -27.66
N LEU A 304 -17.02 4.00 -27.61
CA LEU A 304 -16.11 3.11 -26.90
C LEU A 304 -15.27 2.33 -27.91
N ALA A 305 -13.96 2.35 -27.74
CA ALA A 305 -13.06 1.47 -28.46
C ALA A 305 -12.35 0.53 -27.47
N SER A 306 -12.30 -0.77 -27.80
CA SER A 306 -11.73 -1.80 -26.93
C SER A 306 -10.83 -2.75 -27.71
N TRP A 307 -9.86 -3.35 -27.00
CA TRP A 307 -8.89 -4.29 -27.54
C TRP A 307 -8.53 -5.34 -26.48
N PRO A 308 -8.20 -6.57 -26.89
CA PRO A 308 -7.34 -7.43 -26.08
C PRO A 308 -6.03 -6.71 -25.75
N VAL A 309 -5.51 -6.89 -24.53
CA VAL A 309 -4.28 -6.22 -24.07
C VAL A 309 -3.11 -6.50 -25.02
N ALA A 310 -2.97 -7.76 -25.46
CA ALA A 310 -1.90 -8.18 -26.37
C ALA A 310 -1.97 -7.48 -27.73
N ASP A 311 -3.18 -7.33 -28.28
CA ASP A 311 -3.41 -6.72 -29.59
C ASP A 311 -3.12 -5.22 -29.57
N LEU A 312 -3.52 -4.52 -28.50
CA LEU A 312 -3.17 -3.10 -28.37
C LEU A 312 -1.65 -2.96 -28.18
N ALA A 313 -1.03 -3.76 -27.32
CA ALA A 313 0.42 -3.70 -27.10
C ALA A 313 1.21 -3.89 -28.41
N ALA A 314 0.85 -4.89 -29.23
CA ALA A 314 1.48 -5.11 -30.53
C ALA A 314 1.32 -3.91 -31.47
N GLN A 315 0.16 -3.25 -31.48
CA GLN A 315 -0.07 -2.04 -32.27
C GLN A 315 0.76 -0.85 -31.76
N LEU A 316 0.92 -0.71 -30.44
CA LEU A 316 1.69 0.39 -29.84
C LEU A 316 3.20 0.23 -30.05
N LEU A 317 3.71 -1.01 -30.10
CA LEU A 317 5.13 -1.33 -30.25
C LEU A 317 5.65 -1.30 -31.71
N CYS A 318 4.79 -1.00 -32.70
CA CYS A 318 5.17 -0.90 -34.11
C CYS A 318 5.96 -2.12 -34.66
N GLY A 319 5.62 -3.32 -34.21
CA GLY A 319 6.29 -4.57 -34.62
C GLY A 319 7.31 -5.12 -33.63
N GLY A 320 7.54 -4.43 -32.50
CA GLY A 320 8.27 -4.98 -31.36
C GLY A 320 7.52 -6.14 -30.69
N ASP A 321 8.26 -7.06 -30.06
CA ASP A 321 7.71 -8.19 -29.32
C ASP A 321 7.08 -7.75 -27.98
N PRO A 322 5.76 -7.94 -27.78
CA PRO A 322 5.08 -7.54 -26.55
C PRO A 322 5.61 -8.21 -25.28
N ASP A 323 6.06 -9.47 -25.35
CA ASP A 323 6.52 -10.21 -24.16
C ASP A 323 7.87 -9.71 -23.66
N THR A 324 8.80 -9.48 -24.58
CA THR A 324 10.09 -8.84 -24.28
C THR A 324 9.87 -7.44 -23.69
N ALA A 325 9.05 -6.60 -24.34
CA ALA A 325 8.77 -5.24 -23.89
C ALA A 325 8.10 -5.22 -22.49
N ARG A 326 7.15 -6.14 -22.25
CA ARG A 326 6.51 -6.31 -20.93
C ARG A 326 7.51 -6.66 -19.84
N THR A 327 8.45 -7.56 -20.14
CA THR A 327 9.49 -7.99 -19.19
C THR A 327 10.42 -6.83 -18.85
N GLU A 328 10.87 -6.08 -19.86
CA GLU A 328 11.73 -4.91 -19.68
C GLU A 328 11.02 -3.82 -18.85
N PHE A 329 9.78 -3.49 -19.21
CA PHE A 329 8.97 -2.51 -18.50
C PHE A 329 8.79 -2.87 -17.02
N ARG A 330 8.50 -4.14 -16.73
CA ARG A 330 8.33 -4.63 -15.35
C ARG A 330 9.63 -4.52 -14.56
N ALA A 331 10.76 -4.93 -15.14
CA ALA A 331 12.07 -4.81 -14.50
C ALA A 331 12.45 -3.34 -14.24
N LEU A 332 12.15 -2.43 -15.17
CA LEU A 332 12.37 -1.01 -14.98
C LEU A 332 11.50 -0.43 -13.86
N THR A 333 10.22 -0.78 -13.85
CA THR A 333 9.27 -0.32 -12.83
C THR A 333 9.67 -0.81 -11.44
N GLU A 334 10.08 -2.07 -11.31
CA GLU A 334 10.55 -2.64 -10.04
C GLU A 334 11.80 -1.93 -9.51
N ARG A 335 12.75 -1.56 -10.37
CA ARG A 335 13.90 -0.74 -9.98
C ARG A 335 13.47 0.66 -9.49
N GLU A 336 12.55 1.31 -10.18
CA GLU A 336 12.10 2.66 -9.79
C GLU A 336 11.26 2.66 -8.50
N ILE A 337 10.55 1.58 -8.20
CA ILE A 337 9.81 1.43 -6.94
C ILE A 337 10.74 1.12 -5.77
N THR A 338 11.75 0.27 -5.99
CA THR A 338 12.67 -0.18 -4.92
C THR A 338 13.75 0.83 -4.59
N VAL A 339 14.13 1.69 -5.54
CA VAL A 339 15.08 2.77 -5.30
C VAL A 339 14.35 3.99 -4.75
N PRO A 340 14.64 4.46 -3.52
CA PRO A 340 14.03 5.67 -2.98
C PRO A 340 14.32 6.86 -3.91
N ARG A 341 13.28 7.43 -4.53
CA ARG A 341 13.45 8.62 -5.36
C ARG A 341 13.97 9.78 -4.49
N PRO A 342 15.07 10.46 -4.86
CA PRO A 342 15.38 11.75 -4.29
C PRO A 342 14.22 12.70 -4.64
N VAL A 343 13.55 13.25 -3.64
CA VAL A 343 12.43 14.17 -3.83
C VAL A 343 12.96 15.41 -4.55
N ALA A 344 12.45 15.69 -5.74
CA ALA A 344 12.83 16.87 -6.52
C ALA A 344 12.67 18.13 -5.66
N SER A 345 13.75 18.90 -5.53
CA SER A 345 13.71 20.21 -4.90
C SER A 345 12.70 21.11 -5.63
N PRO A 346 11.90 21.93 -4.94
CA PRO A 346 11.09 22.95 -5.61
C PRO A 346 12.03 23.88 -6.38
N SER A 347 11.90 23.89 -7.71
CA SER A 347 12.73 24.68 -8.61
C SER A 347 12.53 26.17 -8.32
N ALA A 348 13.54 26.80 -7.73
CA ALA A 348 13.59 28.25 -7.57
C ALA A 348 13.91 28.88 -8.93
N ALA A 349 12.86 29.29 -9.65
CA ALA A 349 13.01 30.23 -10.75
C ALA A 349 13.39 31.61 -10.16
N VAL A 350 14.68 31.88 -10.01
CA VAL A 350 15.21 33.22 -9.71
C VAL A 350 16.12 33.66 -10.85
N ARG A 351 15.66 34.70 -11.56
CA ARG A 351 16.50 35.55 -12.41
C ARG A 351 17.53 36.31 -11.56
N GLY A 352 18.77 36.38 -12.03
CA GLY A 352 19.77 37.33 -11.53
C GLY A 352 21.19 36.97 -11.96
N GLY A 353 21.79 37.81 -12.80
CA GLY A 353 23.07 37.57 -13.48
C GLY A 353 24.32 37.95 -12.67
N SER A 354 25.46 37.46 -13.16
CA SER A 354 26.88 37.87 -12.94
C SER A 354 27.36 38.03 -11.48
N GLN A 355 28.51 37.52 -11.06
CA GLN A 355 29.82 37.54 -11.71
C GLN A 355 30.79 36.55 -11.03
N VAL A 356 31.75 36.06 -11.82
CA VAL A 356 32.81 35.10 -11.45
C VAL A 356 33.85 35.71 -10.53
N THR A 357 34.18 35.01 -9.42
CA THR A 357 35.54 34.95 -8.85
C THR A 357 35.71 33.70 -7.98
N VAL A 358 36.83 33.00 -8.16
CA VAL A 358 37.35 31.84 -7.40
C VAL A 358 38.89 32.06 -7.30
N PRO A 359 39.66 31.52 -6.33
CA PRO A 359 39.34 30.84 -5.06
C PRO A 359 40.08 31.43 -3.83
N ARG A 360 39.67 30.97 -2.63
CA ARG A 360 40.65 30.57 -1.60
C ARG A 360 40.12 29.38 -0.79
N SER A 361 40.95 28.34 -0.71
CA SER A 361 40.67 27.03 -0.11
C SER A 361 40.57 27.10 1.42
N GLY A 362 39.34 27.17 1.93
CA GLY A 362 38.95 26.68 3.24
C GLY A 362 37.78 25.72 3.01
N ARG A 363 37.79 24.54 3.63
CA ARG A 363 36.71 23.55 3.53
C ARG A 363 35.44 24.20 4.12
N ALA A 364 34.65 24.82 3.27
CA ALA A 364 33.42 25.50 3.64
C ALA A 364 32.42 24.42 4.05
N VAL A 365 32.13 24.34 5.35
CA VAL A 365 30.98 23.62 5.87
C VAL A 365 29.76 24.28 5.24
N ALA A 366 29.07 23.56 4.35
CA ALA A 366 27.88 24.05 3.70
C ALA A 366 26.88 24.49 4.78
N THR A 367 26.46 25.75 4.73
CA THR A 367 25.51 26.33 5.68
C THR A 367 24.18 25.58 5.54
N LEU A 368 23.88 24.72 6.52
CA LEU A 368 22.67 23.91 6.58
C LEU A 368 21.42 24.81 6.55
N ASN A 369 20.44 24.47 5.70
CA ASN A 369 19.25 25.27 5.48
C ASN A 369 18.18 24.90 6.53
N ARG A 370 18.36 25.46 7.75
CA ARG A 370 17.59 25.11 8.95
C ARG A 370 16.18 25.73 8.97
N ALA A 371 15.29 25.30 8.08
CA ALA A 371 13.87 25.65 8.20
C ALA A 371 13.24 24.85 9.35
N THR A 372 12.97 25.50 10.48
CA THR A 372 12.24 24.88 11.60
C THR A 372 10.80 24.57 11.18
N PRO A 373 10.33 23.32 11.23
CA PRO A 373 8.95 22.97 10.89
C PRO A 373 7.96 23.69 11.80
N LEU A 374 6.85 24.14 11.22
CA LEU A 374 5.69 24.60 11.99
C LEU A 374 4.93 23.38 12.52
N GLY A 375 5.15 23.01 13.78
CA GLY A 375 4.38 21.94 14.44
C GLY A 375 5.18 21.06 15.41
N THR A 376 4.51 20.04 15.95
CA THR A 376 5.16 18.99 16.73
C THR A 376 5.87 18.03 15.78
N VAL A 377 7.17 17.83 15.99
CA VAL A 377 7.98 16.90 15.19
C VAL A 377 8.02 15.52 15.87
N TYR A 378 7.66 14.49 15.12
CA TYR A 378 7.55 13.12 15.60
C TYR A 378 8.73 12.21 15.20
N GLY A 379 9.52 12.59 14.21
CA GLY A 379 10.72 11.90 13.74
C GLY A 379 10.81 11.67 12.23
N PRO A 380 9.76 11.17 11.52
CA PRO A 380 9.87 10.82 10.10
C PRO A 380 9.81 12.04 9.16
N GLU A 381 9.46 13.22 9.69
CA GLU A 381 9.43 14.46 8.93
C GLU A 381 10.83 14.82 8.40
N ALA A 382 10.86 15.52 7.26
CA ALA A 382 12.12 16.02 6.69
C ALA A 382 12.78 16.98 7.69
N TRP A 383 14.08 16.82 7.89
CA TRP A 383 14.89 17.75 8.64
C TRP A 383 15.72 18.66 7.72
N ASP A 384 16.59 18.08 6.88
CA ASP A 384 17.46 18.85 5.97
C ASP A 384 17.87 18.02 4.74
N THR A 385 18.53 18.66 3.77
CA THR A 385 19.18 18.02 2.62
C THR A 385 20.68 18.30 2.65
N VAL A 386 21.49 17.26 2.81
CA VAL A 386 22.95 17.34 2.91
C VAL A 386 23.56 16.30 1.98
N ALA A 387 24.59 16.67 1.21
CA ALA A 387 25.22 15.80 0.22
C ALA A 387 24.21 15.18 -0.78
N HIS A 388 23.24 15.98 -1.23
CA HIS A 388 22.15 15.57 -2.13
C HIS A 388 21.22 14.46 -1.58
N ALA A 389 21.35 14.10 -0.31
CA ALA A 389 20.47 13.19 0.39
C ALA A 389 19.55 13.95 1.34
N ARG A 390 18.29 13.52 1.42
CA ARG A 390 17.31 14.04 2.37
C ARG A 390 17.43 13.27 3.69
N TRP A 391 17.47 14.02 4.79
CA TRP A 391 17.60 13.51 6.14
C TRP A 391 16.34 13.83 6.94
N THR A 392 15.99 12.96 7.86
CA THR A 392 14.83 13.05 8.75
C THR A 392 15.24 13.50 10.15
N TYR A 393 14.26 13.83 10.99
CA TYR A 393 14.51 14.12 12.40
C TYR A 393 15.01 12.91 13.17
N TRP A 394 14.62 11.69 12.78
CA TRP A 394 15.24 10.48 13.30
C TRP A 394 16.74 10.45 13.03
N ASP A 395 17.15 10.71 11.78
CA ASP A 395 18.57 10.73 11.39
C ASP A 395 19.39 11.72 12.22
N LEU A 396 18.83 12.92 12.43
CA LEU A 396 19.43 13.95 13.28
C LEU A 396 19.55 13.46 14.73
N TRP A 397 18.47 12.93 15.32
CA TRP A 397 18.47 12.53 16.72
C TRP A 397 19.43 11.38 17.01
N PHE A 398 19.51 10.39 16.12
CA PHE A 398 20.52 9.33 16.21
C PHE A 398 21.93 9.91 16.13
N SER A 399 22.19 10.82 15.18
CA SER A 399 23.50 11.43 15.01
C SER A 399 23.91 12.30 16.21
N VAL A 400 22.98 13.08 16.77
CA VAL A 400 23.20 13.87 17.99
C VAL A 400 23.51 12.96 19.18
N VAL A 401 22.77 11.86 19.36
CA VAL A 401 23.05 10.91 20.45
C VAL A 401 24.39 10.23 20.26
N CYS A 402 24.71 9.79 19.03
CA CYS A 402 26.00 9.18 18.69
C CYS A 402 27.16 10.12 19.04
N VAL A 403 27.12 11.38 18.59
CA VAL A 403 28.17 12.37 18.84
C VAL A 403 28.28 12.71 20.33
N THR A 404 27.16 13.00 20.98
CA THR A 404 27.18 13.59 22.34
C THR A 404 27.36 12.59 23.46
N GLN A 405 27.03 11.31 23.25
CA GLN A 405 27.12 10.27 24.29
C GLN A 405 28.04 9.12 23.95
N TYR A 406 28.29 8.91 22.67
CA TYR A 406 29.13 7.81 22.19
C TYR A 406 30.34 8.33 21.39
N GLY A 407 30.62 9.64 21.43
CA GLY A 407 31.81 10.24 20.81
C GLY A 407 31.86 10.11 19.28
N GLY A 408 30.72 9.87 18.63
CA GLY A 408 30.65 9.59 17.20
C GLY A 408 30.87 8.12 16.82
N ASP A 409 31.01 7.22 17.81
CA ASP A 409 31.13 5.79 17.60
C ASP A 409 29.74 5.14 17.44
N TRP A 410 29.43 4.74 16.21
CA TRP A 410 28.18 4.07 15.87
C TRP A 410 28.07 2.67 16.46
N ASP A 411 29.18 1.95 16.63
CA ASP A 411 29.18 0.58 17.16
C ASP A 411 28.97 0.61 18.68
N ALA A 412 29.51 1.63 19.36
CA ALA A 412 29.23 1.87 20.78
C ALA A 412 27.77 2.28 21.02
N LEU A 413 27.17 3.13 20.16
CA LEU A 413 25.74 3.43 20.21
C LEU A 413 24.90 2.17 19.99
N ASP A 414 25.28 1.36 19.00
CA ASP A 414 24.61 0.11 18.67
C ASP A 414 24.58 -0.86 19.87
N ALA A 415 25.74 -1.11 20.49
CA ALA A 415 25.86 -1.91 21.71
C ALA A 415 25.06 -1.29 22.89
N GLY A 416 25.02 0.04 22.97
CA GLY A 416 24.25 0.79 23.95
C GLY A 416 22.73 0.63 23.81
N LEU A 417 22.23 0.56 22.57
CA LEU A 417 20.81 0.27 22.29
C LEU A 417 20.50 -1.21 22.56
N TYR A 418 21.42 -2.10 22.20
CA TYR A 418 21.26 -3.53 22.37
C TYR A 418 21.18 -3.95 23.85
N SER A 419 22.11 -3.48 24.68
CA SER A 419 22.18 -3.81 26.12
C SER A 419 20.94 -3.38 26.93
N LYS A 420 20.21 -2.35 26.47
CA LYS A 420 18.98 -1.87 27.12
C LYS A 420 17.72 -2.63 26.71
N SER A 421 17.80 -3.45 25.66
CA SER A 421 16.65 -4.15 25.07
C SER A 421 15.98 -5.18 25.99
N HIS A 422 16.70 -5.70 27.00
CA HIS A 422 16.15 -6.69 27.94
C HIS A 422 14.96 -6.19 28.77
N PHE A 423 14.72 -4.88 28.84
CA PHE A 423 13.62 -4.28 29.63
C PHE A 423 12.49 -3.67 28.79
N THR A 424 12.66 -3.54 27.47
CA THR A 424 11.72 -2.84 26.58
C THR A 424 11.29 -3.74 25.42
N HIS A 425 10.48 -4.76 25.76
CA HIS A 425 9.95 -5.72 24.79
C HIS A 425 9.29 -5.02 23.58
N GLY A 426 9.86 -5.20 22.39
CA GLY A 426 9.24 -4.88 21.09
C GLY A 426 9.65 -3.57 20.41
N LEU A 427 10.38 -2.66 21.07
CA LEU A 427 10.71 -1.34 20.49
C LEU A 427 12.22 -1.13 20.20
N SER A 428 13.09 -2.05 20.61
CA SER A 428 14.55 -2.00 20.34
C SER A 428 14.87 -2.24 18.87
N GLU A 429 14.17 -3.18 18.27
CA GLU A 429 14.42 -3.64 16.91
C GLU A 429 14.10 -2.57 15.85
N PRO A 430 12.97 -1.82 15.92
CA PRO A 430 12.75 -0.66 15.07
C PRO A 430 13.92 0.34 15.08
N LEU A 431 14.41 0.71 16.28
CA LEU A 431 15.52 1.66 16.42
C LEU A 431 16.82 1.10 15.83
N TRP A 432 17.08 -0.18 16.02
CA TRP A 432 18.23 -0.85 15.44
C TRP A 432 18.16 -0.85 13.90
N CYS A 433 17.01 -1.16 13.31
CA CYS A 433 16.84 -1.07 11.84
C CYS A 433 17.12 0.32 11.31
N HIS A 434 16.62 1.36 12.01
CA HIS A 434 16.94 2.73 11.63
C HIS A 434 18.42 3.05 11.73
N LEU A 435 19.09 2.58 12.79
CA LEU A 435 20.52 2.78 12.97
C LEU A 435 21.33 2.16 11.82
N VAL A 436 21.01 0.92 11.44
CA VAL A 436 21.67 0.23 10.32
C VAL A 436 21.45 0.97 9.00
N ASP A 437 20.20 1.33 8.71
CA ASP A 437 19.84 2.12 7.53
C ASP A 437 20.58 3.47 7.50
N LEU A 438 20.61 4.18 8.63
CA LEU A 438 21.29 5.47 8.77
C LEU A 438 22.80 5.33 8.55
N LYS A 439 23.47 4.31 9.13
CA LYS A 439 24.90 4.04 8.90
C LYS A 439 25.20 3.84 7.42
N ASN A 440 24.36 3.07 6.72
CA ASN A 440 24.52 2.80 5.29
C ASN A 440 24.34 4.07 4.45
N ARG A 441 23.30 4.86 4.74
CA ARG A 441 23.04 6.13 4.03
C ARG A 441 24.14 7.17 4.28
N LEU A 442 24.64 7.29 5.51
CA LEU A 442 25.76 8.18 5.85
C LEU A 442 27.03 7.78 5.12
N SER A 443 27.37 6.49 5.14
CA SER A 443 28.52 5.95 4.40
C SER A 443 28.42 6.22 2.90
N ALA A 444 27.26 5.97 2.29
CA ALA A 444 27.01 6.24 0.87
C ALA A 444 27.11 7.74 0.51
N ALA A 445 26.73 8.62 1.43
CA ALA A 445 26.83 10.07 1.27
C ALA A 445 28.23 10.63 1.61
N GLY A 446 29.15 9.81 2.10
CA GLY A 446 30.46 10.24 2.58
C GLY A 446 30.38 11.17 3.81
N LEU A 447 29.37 10.98 4.67
CA LEU A 447 29.12 11.77 5.87
C LEU A 447 29.37 10.95 7.15
N THR A 448 29.80 11.63 8.20
CA THR A 448 29.85 11.10 9.57
C THR A 448 28.64 11.54 10.39
N ALA A 449 28.47 10.98 11.59
CA ALA A 449 27.47 11.46 12.55
C ALA A 449 27.67 12.94 12.91
N ALA A 450 28.93 13.38 13.01
CA ALA A 450 29.27 14.76 13.34
C ALA A 450 28.93 15.73 12.20
N ASP A 451 29.14 15.31 10.95
CA ASP A 451 28.77 16.11 9.78
C ASP A 451 27.25 16.32 9.72
N LEU A 452 26.47 15.29 10.04
CA LEU A 452 25.02 15.40 10.05
C LEU A 452 24.50 16.15 11.28
N ALA A 453 25.06 15.95 12.47
CA ALA A 453 24.61 16.67 13.67
C ALA A 453 25.00 18.15 13.66
N GLY A 454 26.17 18.49 13.12
CA GLY A 454 26.72 19.85 13.10
C GLY A 454 26.67 20.54 14.47
N ASP A 455 26.33 21.83 14.47
CA ASP A 455 26.22 22.63 15.71
C ASP A 455 25.08 22.15 16.64
N LEU A 456 24.12 21.38 16.15
CA LEU A 456 22.99 20.89 16.95
C LEU A 456 23.45 19.84 17.98
N ALA A 457 24.64 19.26 17.81
CA ALA A 457 25.29 18.46 18.85
C ALA A 457 25.61 19.29 20.12
N GLY A 458 25.66 20.62 20.03
CA GLY A 458 25.81 21.52 21.17
C GLY A 458 24.49 22.09 21.71
N ASP A 459 23.37 21.92 21.01
CA ASP A 459 22.09 22.49 21.43
C ASP A 459 21.40 21.65 22.51
N ARG A 460 21.31 22.20 23.73
CA ARG A 460 20.70 21.53 24.88
C ARG A 460 19.28 21.01 24.61
N LYS A 461 18.45 21.74 23.85
CA LYS A 461 17.07 21.33 23.57
C LYS A 461 17.04 20.11 22.64
N THR A 462 17.82 20.15 21.57
CA THR A 462 17.96 19.05 20.62
C THR A 462 18.55 17.81 21.30
N ILE A 463 19.62 17.95 22.08
CA ILE A 463 20.21 16.84 22.85
C ILE A 463 19.17 16.20 23.77
N LYS A 464 18.43 17.01 24.53
CA LYS A 464 17.38 16.51 25.43
C LYS A 464 16.31 15.74 24.65
N LYS A 465 15.84 16.29 23.53
CA LYS A 465 14.83 15.64 22.68
C LYS A 465 15.36 14.33 22.08
N ALA A 466 16.58 14.34 21.54
CA ALA A 466 17.21 13.17 20.95
C ALA A 466 17.38 12.05 21.98
N ARG A 467 17.82 12.37 23.21
CA ARG A 467 17.85 11.42 24.34
C ARG A 467 16.49 10.85 24.68
N SER A 468 15.52 11.75 24.84
CA SER A 468 14.13 11.43 25.16
C SER A 468 13.53 10.45 24.14
N LYS A 469 13.92 10.55 22.87
CA LYS A 469 13.46 9.66 21.80
C LYS A 469 14.29 8.38 21.69
N ILE A 470 15.61 8.47 21.57
CA ILE A 470 16.49 7.32 21.25
C ILE A 470 16.84 6.46 22.45
N LEU A 471 16.99 7.05 23.64
CA LEU A 471 17.47 6.35 24.84
C LEU A 471 16.39 6.14 25.91
N GLU A 472 15.39 7.02 25.97
CA GLU A 472 14.33 7.00 27.00
C GLU A 472 12.95 6.63 26.42
N TRP A 473 12.80 6.66 25.10
CA TRP A 473 11.68 6.12 24.32
C TRP A 473 10.32 6.76 24.63
N THR A 474 10.35 8.03 24.96
CA THR A 474 9.17 8.76 25.41
C THR A 474 8.27 9.19 24.24
N GLY A 475 7.00 8.77 24.29
CA GLY A 475 5.96 9.19 23.34
C GLY A 475 6.23 8.78 21.89
N ILE A 476 6.78 7.59 21.69
CA ILE A 476 6.97 6.99 20.36
C ILE A 476 5.78 6.06 20.10
N LEU A 477 5.15 6.22 18.94
CA LEU A 477 4.06 5.38 18.46
C LEU A 477 4.49 4.80 17.11
N ALA A 478 3.95 3.65 16.71
CA ALA A 478 4.28 3.00 15.44
C ALA A 478 4.11 3.92 14.23
N LYS A 479 3.11 4.83 14.24
CA LYS A 479 2.93 5.82 13.17
C LYS A 479 4.11 6.80 13.02
N HIS A 480 4.90 7.01 14.07
CA HIS A 480 6.09 7.87 14.06
C HIS A 480 7.33 7.16 13.52
N PHE A 481 7.26 5.87 13.21
CA PHE A 481 8.41 5.11 12.70
C PHE A 481 8.85 5.61 11.33
N SER A 482 10.17 5.65 11.12
CA SER A 482 10.73 5.76 9.76
C SER A 482 10.39 4.51 8.93
N PRO A 483 10.52 4.53 7.60
CA PRO A 483 10.34 3.33 6.78
C PRO A 483 11.18 2.13 7.28
N ALA A 484 12.47 2.35 7.59
CA ALA A 484 13.35 1.30 8.13
C ALA A 484 12.88 0.76 9.49
N MET A 485 12.30 1.59 10.35
CA MET A 485 11.75 1.18 11.65
C MET A 485 10.51 0.28 11.53
N ARG A 486 9.83 0.27 10.37
CA ARG A 486 8.63 -0.56 10.12
C ARG A 486 8.96 -1.92 9.52
N ASP A 487 10.15 -2.08 8.93
CA ASP A 487 10.61 -3.33 8.34
C ASP A 487 11.61 -3.99 9.28
N VAL A 488 11.10 -4.58 10.37
CA VAL A 488 11.93 -5.21 11.39
C VAL A 488 12.23 -6.68 11.05
N PRO A 489 13.44 -7.19 11.36
CA PRO A 489 13.82 -8.57 11.09
C PRO A 489 12.87 -9.62 11.65
N SER A 490 12.29 -9.42 12.82
CA SER A 490 11.31 -10.30 13.42
C SER A 490 10.06 -10.42 12.56
N ASP A 491 9.51 -9.30 12.09
CA ASP A 491 8.38 -9.28 11.15
C ASP A 491 8.74 -9.99 9.83
N ARG A 492 9.94 -9.73 9.29
CA ARG A 492 10.44 -10.43 8.09
C ARG A 492 10.58 -11.93 8.31
N PHE A 493 11.10 -12.33 9.46
CA PHE A 493 11.22 -13.73 9.87
C PHE A 493 9.84 -14.37 9.99
N HIS A 494 8.91 -13.79 10.75
CA HIS A 494 7.56 -14.32 10.93
C HIS A 494 6.85 -14.44 9.59
N PHE A 495 6.87 -13.39 8.77
CA PHE A 495 6.27 -13.42 7.43
C PHE A 495 6.87 -14.53 6.56
N ARG A 496 8.19 -14.67 6.54
CA ARG A 496 8.88 -15.72 5.77
C ARG A 496 8.56 -17.11 6.30
N ALA A 497 8.59 -17.31 7.60
CA ALA A 497 8.26 -18.57 8.26
C ALA A 497 6.79 -18.94 8.08
N HIS A 498 5.86 -17.98 7.99
CA HIS A 498 4.45 -18.25 7.78
C HIS A 498 4.08 -18.47 6.32
N PHE A 499 4.66 -17.71 5.40
CA PHE A 499 4.18 -17.62 4.01
C PHE A 499 5.28 -17.75 2.94
N GLY A 500 6.54 -17.53 3.28
CA GLY A 500 7.63 -17.28 2.32
C GLY A 500 7.95 -18.43 1.37
N ASN A 501 7.75 -19.69 1.80
CA ASN A 501 8.05 -20.85 0.97
C ASN A 501 6.83 -21.45 0.26
N TRP A 502 5.63 -20.89 0.43
CA TRP A 502 4.39 -21.48 -0.10
C TRP A 502 4.36 -21.65 -1.62
N ALA A 503 5.00 -20.75 -2.36
CA ALA A 503 5.09 -20.84 -3.82
C ALA A 503 5.97 -22.00 -4.32
N LYS A 504 6.81 -22.55 -3.43
CA LYS A 504 7.73 -23.67 -3.73
C LYS A 504 7.12 -25.03 -3.38
N TYR A 505 5.94 -25.07 -2.77
CA TYR A 505 5.22 -26.31 -2.52
C TYR A 505 4.60 -26.84 -3.83
N PRO A 506 4.54 -28.17 -4.03
CA PRO A 506 3.85 -28.77 -5.18
C PRO A 506 2.38 -28.35 -5.29
N VAL A 507 1.72 -28.16 -4.15
CA VAL A 507 0.39 -27.55 -4.04
C VAL A 507 0.49 -26.40 -3.04
N SER A 508 0.06 -25.19 -3.45
CA SER A 508 0.16 -24.02 -2.56
C SER A 508 -0.72 -24.17 -1.32
N PRO A 509 -0.19 -23.91 -0.10
CA PRO A 509 -1.00 -23.85 1.13
C PRO A 509 -2.07 -22.73 1.15
N ARG A 510 -1.92 -21.71 0.29
CA ARG A 510 -2.70 -20.45 0.36
C ARG A 510 -4.22 -20.62 0.33
N PRO A 511 -4.82 -21.44 -0.56
CA PRO A 511 -6.28 -21.59 -0.59
C PRO A 511 -6.84 -22.22 0.69
N PHE A 512 -6.09 -23.17 1.27
CA PHE A 512 -6.48 -23.85 2.52
C PHE A 512 -6.39 -22.92 3.71
N TYR A 513 -5.32 -22.13 3.79
CA TYR A 513 -5.20 -21.07 4.79
C TYR A 513 -6.36 -20.09 4.71
N GLY A 514 -6.77 -19.67 3.51
CA GLY A 514 -7.94 -18.80 3.34
C GLY A 514 -9.23 -19.39 3.92
N ARG A 515 -9.44 -20.72 3.80
CA ARG A 515 -10.57 -21.42 4.44
C ARG A 515 -10.44 -21.43 5.96
N LEU A 516 -9.25 -21.71 6.49
CA LEU A 516 -8.97 -21.77 7.92
C LEU A 516 -9.13 -20.39 8.59
N ALA A 517 -8.57 -19.34 7.99
CA ALA A 517 -8.72 -17.97 8.45
C ALA A 517 -10.18 -17.46 8.36
N ALA A 518 -10.98 -17.97 7.42
CA ALA A 518 -12.40 -17.64 7.37
C ALA A 518 -13.20 -18.32 8.48
N ALA A 519 -12.74 -19.47 8.98
CA ALA A 519 -13.38 -20.22 10.05
C ALA A 519 -13.14 -19.59 11.44
N THR A 520 -12.10 -18.78 11.62
CA THR A 520 -11.83 -18.12 12.90
C THR A 520 -12.79 -16.96 13.16
N PRO A 521 -13.21 -16.72 14.41
CA PRO A 521 -14.08 -15.59 14.74
C PRO A 521 -13.37 -14.24 14.61
N PHE A 522 -12.03 -14.25 14.61
CA PHE A 522 -11.14 -13.11 14.48
C PHE A 522 -10.22 -13.24 13.26
N ASP A 523 -9.60 -12.13 12.90
CA ASP A 523 -8.68 -12.05 11.78
C ASP A 523 -7.25 -12.34 12.25
N LEU A 524 -6.70 -13.44 11.72
CA LEU A 524 -5.39 -13.97 12.03
C LEU A 524 -4.25 -13.07 11.55
N GLU A 525 -4.51 -12.18 10.59
CA GLU A 525 -3.48 -11.32 9.98
C GLU A 525 -3.34 -9.96 10.68
N LEU A 526 -4.02 -9.73 11.81
CA LEU A 526 -3.98 -8.47 12.52
C LEU A 526 -3.10 -8.53 13.77
N PRO A 527 -1.94 -7.86 13.75
CA PRO A 527 -1.12 -7.70 14.93
C PRO A 527 -1.86 -6.88 15.99
N GLY A 528 -1.77 -7.31 17.25
CA GLY A 528 -2.04 -6.44 18.40
C GLY A 528 -3.51 -6.28 18.81
N GLN A 529 -4.47 -6.93 18.15
CA GLN A 529 -5.79 -7.14 18.76
C GLN A 529 -5.66 -8.27 19.79
N ARG A 530 -5.19 -7.93 21.00
CA ARG A 530 -5.49 -8.78 22.17
C ARG A 530 -7.00 -8.70 22.38
N LEU A 531 -7.72 -9.60 21.73
CA LEU A 531 -9.15 -9.74 21.88
C LEU A 531 -9.46 -10.16 23.33
N PRO A 532 -10.72 -9.96 23.79
CA PRO A 532 -11.14 -10.51 25.07
C PRO A 532 -10.82 -12.00 25.10
N THR A 533 -10.42 -12.47 26.26
CA THR A 533 -9.89 -13.80 26.67
C THR A 533 -10.75 -15.03 26.29
N PHE A 534 -11.70 -14.91 25.37
CA PHE A 534 -12.85 -15.81 25.18
C PHE A 534 -13.17 -16.14 23.70
N GLY A 535 -12.23 -15.92 22.76
CA GLY A 535 -12.45 -16.33 21.37
C GLY A 535 -12.42 -17.86 21.23
N ASN A 536 -13.54 -18.49 20.91
CA ASN A 536 -13.59 -19.94 20.65
C ASN A 536 -12.73 -20.28 19.40
N ILE A 537 -11.68 -21.08 19.58
CA ILE A 537 -10.77 -21.56 18.52
C ILE A 537 -11.17 -22.91 17.91
N ASP A 538 -12.15 -23.62 18.47
CA ASP A 538 -12.66 -24.89 17.96
C ASP A 538 -13.03 -24.85 16.47
N PRO A 539 -13.64 -23.76 15.93
CA PRO A 539 -13.95 -23.70 14.50
C PRO A 539 -12.73 -23.81 13.59
N LEU A 540 -11.57 -23.30 14.03
CA LEU A 540 -10.32 -23.41 13.27
C LEU A 540 -9.88 -24.86 13.16
N PHE A 541 -9.80 -25.56 14.29
CA PHE A 541 -9.30 -26.93 14.33
C PHE A 541 -10.28 -27.93 13.71
N ARG A 542 -11.59 -27.70 13.86
CA ARG A 542 -12.60 -28.46 13.11
C ARG A 542 -12.44 -28.29 11.59
N ALA A 543 -12.26 -27.05 11.12
CA ALA A 543 -12.06 -26.79 9.70
C ALA A 543 -10.75 -27.43 9.19
N LEU A 544 -9.71 -27.48 10.02
CA LEU A 544 -8.47 -28.18 9.72
C LEU A 544 -8.68 -29.69 9.60
N GLU A 545 -9.37 -30.31 10.55
CA GLU A 545 -9.69 -31.74 10.51
C GLU A 545 -10.53 -32.13 9.29
N GLU A 546 -11.54 -31.31 8.96
CA GLU A 546 -12.37 -31.50 7.77
C GLU A 546 -11.52 -31.44 6.48
N LEU A 547 -10.62 -30.46 6.38
CA LEU A 547 -9.69 -30.33 5.25
C LEU A 547 -8.69 -31.48 5.16
N GLU A 548 -8.17 -31.95 6.31
CA GLU A 548 -7.27 -33.11 6.35
C GLU A 548 -7.99 -34.38 5.90
N ALA A 549 -9.22 -34.60 6.35
CA ALA A 549 -10.03 -35.74 5.94
C ALA A 549 -10.40 -35.68 4.45
N GLU A 550 -10.76 -34.50 3.93
CA GLU A 550 -11.07 -34.26 2.50
C GLU A 550 -9.89 -34.66 1.60
N HIS A 551 -8.66 -34.44 2.06
CA HIS A 551 -7.44 -34.60 1.26
C HIS A 551 -6.50 -35.72 1.71
N ALA A 552 -6.96 -36.62 2.60
CA ALA A 552 -6.15 -37.67 3.21
C ALA A 552 -5.44 -38.61 2.21
N THR A 553 -6.01 -38.77 1.01
CA THR A 553 -5.49 -39.65 -0.05
C THR A 553 -4.62 -38.93 -1.08
N THR A 554 -4.40 -37.62 -0.94
CA THR A 554 -3.61 -36.82 -1.88
C THR A 554 -2.41 -36.18 -1.15
N PRO A 555 -1.25 -36.86 -1.09
CA PRO A 555 -0.12 -36.43 -0.24
C PRO A 555 0.33 -34.98 -0.47
N PRO A 556 0.50 -34.47 -1.71
CA PRO A 556 0.88 -33.07 -1.94
C PRO A 556 -0.13 -32.07 -1.37
N THR A 557 -1.42 -32.37 -1.51
CA THR A 557 -2.51 -31.52 -1.00
C THR A 557 -2.62 -31.61 0.51
N LEU A 558 -2.50 -32.81 1.09
CA LEU A 558 -2.50 -33.00 2.55
C LEU A 558 -1.36 -32.25 3.22
N LEU A 559 -0.16 -32.29 2.63
CA LEU A 559 0.99 -31.50 3.10
C LEU A 559 0.68 -30.00 3.08
N ALA A 560 0.08 -29.50 1.99
CA ALA A 560 -0.31 -28.10 1.86
C ALA A 560 -1.38 -27.67 2.89
N VAL A 561 -2.38 -28.53 3.14
CA VAL A 561 -3.41 -28.32 4.17
C VAL A 561 -2.79 -28.24 5.56
N ARG A 562 -1.99 -29.22 5.94
CA ARG A 562 -1.36 -29.27 7.26
C ARG A 562 -0.44 -28.09 7.48
N ARG A 563 0.32 -27.71 6.44
CA ARG A 563 1.18 -26.53 6.48
C ARG A 563 0.39 -25.22 6.67
N ALA A 564 -0.75 -25.08 5.99
CA ALA A 564 -1.68 -23.97 6.19
C ALA A 564 -2.26 -23.96 7.62
N GLY A 565 -2.56 -25.15 8.16
CA GLY A 565 -2.92 -25.37 9.56
C GLY A 565 -1.89 -24.80 10.52
N LEU A 566 -0.62 -25.15 10.35
CA LEU A 566 0.48 -24.62 11.18
C LEU A 566 0.56 -23.09 11.14
N THR A 567 0.41 -22.46 9.97
CA THR A 567 0.37 -20.99 9.87
C THR A 567 -0.83 -20.42 10.63
N ALA A 568 -2.03 -20.96 10.41
CA ALA A 568 -3.24 -20.46 11.06
C ALA A 568 -3.18 -20.61 12.59
N SER A 569 -2.71 -21.75 13.09
CA SER A 569 -2.53 -22.00 14.53
C SER A 569 -1.48 -21.06 15.13
N SER A 570 -0.35 -20.84 14.46
CA SER A 570 0.68 -19.91 14.95
C SER A 570 0.20 -18.45 14.96
N LEU A 571 -0.57 -18.02 13.98
CA LEU A 571 -1.14 -16.68 13.97
C LEU A 571 -2.22 -16.53 15.05
N ALA A 572 -3.02 -17.57 15.30
CA ALA A 572 -4.00 -17.57 16.39
C ALA A 572 -3.32 -17.37 17.75
N GLN A 573 -2.12 -17.95 17.96
CA GLN A 573 -1.32 -17.75 19.18
C GLN A 573 -0.86 -16.29 19.38
N HIS A 574 -0.72 -15.50 18.31
CA HIS A 574 -0.44 -14.06 18.43
C HIS A 574 -1.69 -13.24 18.80
N CYS A 575 -2.89 -13.75 18.49
CA CYS A 575 -4.17 -13.06 18.71
C CYS A 575 -4.86 -13.45 20.03
N CYS A 576 -4.61 -14.66 20.53
CA CYS A 576 -5.25 -15.21 21.72
C CYS A 576 -4.35 -15.16 22.96
N ASP A 577 -4.96 -15.11 24.14
CA ASP A 577 -4.24 -15.24 25.40
C ASP A 577 -3.83 -16.71 25.60
N PRO A 578 -2.52 -17.03 25.72
CA PRO A 578 -2.02 -18.40 25.85
C PRO A 578 -2.36 -19.05 27.21
N SER A 579 -3.00 -18.32 28.14
CA SER A 579 -3.48 -18.90 29.41
C SER A 579 -4.64 -19.89 29.24
N TYR A 580 -5.21 -20.03 28.04
CA TYR A 580 -6.14 -21.11 27.69
C TYR A 580 -5.36 -22.26 27.03
N GLY A 581 -5.23 -23.39 27.75
CA GLY A 581 -4.37 -24.51 27.35
C GLY A 581 -4.77 -25.22 26.06
N ASP A 582 -6.02 -25.11 25.63
CA ASP A 582 -6.55 -25.85 24.47
C ASP A 582 -5.87 -25.41 23.16
N LEU A 583 -5.61 -24.11 22.96
CA LEU A 583 -4.95 -23.62 21.74
C LEU A 583 -3.51 -24.14 21.61
N ALA A 584 -2.77 -24.21 22.73
CA ALA A 584 -1.42 -24.76 22.74
C ALA A 584 -1.42 -26.27 22.50
N SER A 585 -2.39 -26.99 23.07
CA SER A 585 -2.59 -28.43 22.87
C SER A 585 -2.93 -28.76 21.42
N ASP A 586 -3.96 -28.12 20.86
CA ASP A 586 -4.42 -28.37 19.49
C ASP A 586 -3.36 -27.98 18.45
N ALA A 587 -2.61 -26.91 18.70
CA ALA A 587 -1.52 -26.52 17.84
C ALA A 587 -0.34 -27.50 17.91
N SER A 588 -0.06 -28.06 19.10
CA SER A 588 0.93 -29.14 19.26
C SER A 588 0.49 -30.39 18.51
N GLU A 589 -0.80 -30.74 18.56
CA GLU A 589 -1.34 -31.86 17.79
C GLU A 589 -1.21 -31.62 16.27
N ALA A 590 -1.48 -30.41 15.80
CA ALA A 590 -1.28 -30.03 14.40
C ALA A 590 0.19 -30.19 13.96
N VAL A 591 1.15 -29.85 14.83
CA VAL A 591 2.60 -30.10 14.59
C VAL A 591 2.89 -31.60 14.47
N VAL A 592 2.34 -32.43 15.36
CA VAL A 592 2.50 -33.90 15.29
C VAL A 592 1.89 -34.45 14.00
N ARG A 593 0.66 -34.06 13.64
CA ARG A 593 0.01 -34.47 12.38
C ARG A 593 0.82 -34.04 11.16
N PHE A 594 1.38 -32.83 11.15
CA PHE A 594 2.30 -32.39 10.10
C PHE A 594 3.54 -33.29 10.01
N SER A 595 4.16 -33.63 11.14
CA SER A 595 5.35 -34.49 11.20
C SER A 595 5.14 -35.90 10.64
N LEU A 596 3.92 -36.43 10.76
CA LEU A 596 3.53 -37.75 10.26
C LEU A 596 3.22 -37.76 8.75
N THR A 597 3.28 -36.62 8.07
CA THR A 597 3.03 -36.53 6.63
C THR A 597 4.19 -37.14 5.86
N ASP A 598 3.92 -38.04 4.92
CA ASP A 598 4.91 -38.54 3.95
C ASP A 598 5.25 -37.46 2.93
N TRP A 599 5.98 -36.44 3.38
CA TRP A 599 6.35 -35.28 2.58
C TRP A 599 7.25 -35.67 1.39
N ARG A 600 7.99 -36.78 1.47
CA ARG A 600 8.87 -37.24 0.39
C ARG A 600 8.07 -37.75 -0.81
N ALA A 601 6.90 -38.35 -0.58
CA ALA A 601 5.99 -38.74 -1.65
C ALA A 601 5.34 -37.54 -2.38
N THR A 602 5.52 -36.31 -1.90
CA THR A 602 4.88 -35.12 -2.49
C THR A 602 5.67 -34.50 -3.64
N GLY A 603 6.97 -34.81 -3.76
CA GLY A 603 7.86 -34.19 -4.74
C GLY A 603 8.36 -32.79 -4.38
N ILE A 604 8.16 -32.33 -3.14
CA ILE A 604 8.79 -31.10 -2.65
C ILE A 604 10.32 -31.24 -2.59
N ASP A 605 11.04 -30.18 -2.95
CA ASP A 605 12.49 -30.14 -2.77
C ASP A 605 12.86 -30.27 -1.28
N HIS A 606 13.84 -31.13 -0.99
CA HIS A 606 14.19 -31.47 0.40
C HIS A 606 14.75 -30.26 1.16
N ALA A 607 15.54 -29.40 0.51
CA ALA A 607 16.10 -28.22 1.16
C ALA A 607 15.01 -27.18 1.45
N VAL A 608 14.06 -27.01 0.53
CA VAL A 608 12.86 -26.19 0.75
C VAL A 608 12.03 -26.71 1.91
N PHE A 609 11.77 -28.01 1.96
CA PHE A 609 10.99 -28.63 3.03
C PHE A 609 11.65 -28.42 4.40
N TRP A 610 12.93 -28.79 4.55
CA TRP A 610 13.63 -28.69 5.82
C TRP A 610 13.77 -27.25 6.31
N ARG A 611 14.04 -26.31 5.39
CA ARG A 611 14.09 -24.89 5.76
C ARG A 611 12.75 -24.41 6.28
N ASP A 612 11.66 -24.67 5.56
CA ASP A 612 10.32 -24.24 5.96
C ASP A 612 9.86 -24.89 7.27
N ALA A 613 10.09 -26.19 7.46
CA ALA A 613 9.75 -26.90 8.69
C ALA A 613 10.50 -26.33 9.91
N LEU A 614 11.82 -26.12 9.80
CA LEU A 614 12.63 -25.54 10.87
C LEU A 614 12.23 -24.11 11.20
N GLU A 615 11.96 -23.26 10.20
CA GLU A 615 11.50 -21.88 10.41
C GLU A 615 10.15 -21.87 11.16
N VAL A 616 9.19 -22.70 10.76
CA VAL A 616 7.88 -22.81 11.43
C VAL A 616 8.00 -23.34 12.85
N PHE A 617 8.77 -24.40 13.08
CA PHE A 617 8.97 -24.94 14.44
C PHE A 617 9.66 -23.93 15.36
N THR A 618 10.57 -23.13 14.81
CA THR A 618 11.18 -22.01 15.53
C THR A 618 10.12 -20.98 15.96
N VAL A 619 9.14 -20.65 15.10
CA VAL A 619 8.02 -19.78 15.49
C VAL A 619 7.18 -20.40 16.60
N PHE A 620 6.85 -21.70 16.51
CA PHE A 620 6.06 -22.38 17.53
C PHE A 620 6.74 -22.43 18.90
N ALA A 621 8.08 -22.50 18.91
CA ALA A 621 8.85 -22.48 20.15
C ALA A 621 8.67 -21.15 20.91
N SER A 622 8.34 -20.05 20.22
CA SER A 622 8.13 -18.72 20.83
C SER A 622 6.90 -18.68 21.74
N PHE A 623 5.96 -19.60 21.52
CA PHE A 623 4.73 -19.71 22.28
C PHE A 623 4.75 -20.81 23.34
N GLY A 624 5.87 -21.51 23.50
CA GLY A 624 5.87 -22.75 24.28
C GLY A 624 5.04 -23.87 23.64
N CYS A 625 4.66 -23.73 22.37
CA CYS A 625 3.75 -24.63 21.63
C CYS A 625 4.46 -25.49 20.58
N ALA A 626 5.76 -25.26 20.31
CA ALA A 626 6.60 -26.29 19.72
C ALA A 626 6.76 -27.40 20.76
N PRO A 627 7.06 -28.64 20.35
CA PRO A 627 6.72 -29.80 21.15
C PRO A 627 7.69 -29.90 22.33
N PHE A 628 7.50 -29.13 23.39
CA PHE A 628 8.29 -29.24 24.60
C PHE A 628 8.07 -30.66 25.15
N GLY A 629 9.02 -31.55 24.85
CA GLY A 629 8.93 -32.97 25.17
C GLY A 629 8.69 -33.91 23.99
N TYR A 630 8.42 -33.43 22.77
CA TYR A 630 8.29 -34.28 21.56
C TYR A 630 9.17 -33.83 20.38
N GLU A 631 10.17 -32.96 20.58
CA GLU A 631 11.05 -32.50 19.49
C GLU A 631 11.73 -33.67 18.78
N GLY A 632 12.27 -34.64 19.54
CA GLY A 632 12.88 -35.84 18.99
C GLY A 632 11.90 -36.71 18.20
N GLU A 633 10.66 -36.84 18.65
CA GLU A 633 9.63 -37.61 17.94
C GLU A 633 9.23 -36.92 16.62
N VAL A 634 9.01 -35.61 16.65
CA VAL A 634 8.67 -34.82 15.46
C VAL A 634 9.80 -34.89 14.42
N MET A 635 11.06 -34.74 14.83
CA MET A 635 12.21 -34.84 13.92
C MET A 635 12.37 -36.27 13.38
N ALA A 636 12.15 -37.30 14.22
CA ALA A 636 12.18 -38.69 13.79
C ALA A 636 11.07 -39.02 12.77
N ASN A 637 9.83 -38.54 13.00
CA ASN A 637 8.69 -38.72 12.08
C ASN A 637 8.96 -38.11 10.70
N LEU A 638 9.61 -36.94 10.67
CA LEU A 638 10.06 -36.30 9.44
C LEU A 638 11.22 -37.04 8.75
N GLY A 639 11.84 -38.00 9.43
CA GLY A 639 12.97 -38.78 8.95
C GLY A 639 14.27 -37.98 8.94
N ALA A 640 14.52 -37.19 9.99
CA ALA A 640 15.69 -36.32 10.10
C ALA A 640 17.03 -37.08 9.98
N ASP A 641 17.11 -38.31 10.51
CA ASP A 641 18.29 -39.19 10.42
C ASP A 641 18.81 -39.35 8.98
N ARG A 642 17.90 -39.37 8.00
CA ARG A 642 18.23 -39.58 6.58
C ARG A 642 18.83 -38.34 5.91
N ASP A 643 18.50 -37.16 6.42
CA ASP A 643 18.88 -35.87 5.83
C ASP A 643 19.83 -35.07 6.73
N ARG A 644 20.47 -35.72 7.71
CA ARG A 644 21.30 -35.09 8.75
C ARG A 644 22.29 -34.03 8.22
N ALA A 645 23.00 -34.31 7.13
CA ALA A 645 23.95 -33.36 6.54
C ALA A 645 23.26 -32.13 5.92
N LEU A 646 22.12 -32.33 5.24
CA LEU A 646 21.32 -31.25 4.67
C LEU A 646 20.71 -30.40 5.77
N ILE A 647 20.13 -31.03 6.80
CA ILE A 647 19.55 -30.32 7.95
C ILE A 647 20.63 -29.47 8.63
N LYS A 648 21.83 -30.03 8.86
CA LYS A 648 22.94 -29.26 9.45
C LYS A 648 23.27 -28.01 8.63
N HIS A 649 23.33 -28.14 7.30
CA HIS A 649 23.59 -26.99 6.44
C HIS A 649 22.48 -25.93 6.53
N VAL A 650 21.21 -26.35 6.51
CA VAL A 650 20.07 -25.44 6.67
C VAL A 650 20.08 -24.76 8.05
N VAL A 651 20.41 -25.50 9.11
CA VAL A 651 20.54 -24.97 10.47
C VAL A 651 21.65 -23.93 10.55
N ASP A 652 22.82 -24.21 9.97
CA ASP A 652 23.94 -23.26 9.94
C ASP A 652 23.58 -21.97 9.21
N ASP A 653 22.91 -22.09 8.06
CA ASP A 653 22.47 -20.94 7.27
C ASP A 653 21.41 -20.11 8.02
N LEU A 654 20.43 -20.76 8.65
CA LEU A 654 19.40 -20.09 9.45
C LEU A 654 20.02 -19.44 10.69
N HIS A 655 20.91 -20.13 11.38
CA HIS A 655 21.61 -19.62 12.56
C HIS A 655 22.44 -18.38 12.24
N ALA A 656 23.21 -18.41 11.15
CA ALA A 656 23.98 -17.27 10.67
C ALA A 656 23.07 -16.09 10.31
N SER A 657 21.96 -16.34 9.60
CA SER A 657 20.97 -15.31 9.25
C SER A 657 20.33 -14.67 10.48
N TYR A 658 19.88 -15.48 11.45
CA TYR A 658 19.25 -14.98 12.67
C TYR A 658 20.22 -14.20 13.55
N THR A 659 21.47 -14.65 13.63
CA THR A 659 22.52 -13.91 14.37
C THR A 659 22.79 -12.56 13.73
N ALA A 660 22.88 -12.49 12.40
CA ALA A 660 23.05 -11.23 11.67
C ALA A 660 21.87 -10.27 11.89
N ASP A 661 20.65 -10.81 12.00
CA ASP A 661 19.41 -10.08 12.27
C ASP A 661 19.13 -9.85 13.77
N ARG A 662 20.04 -10.23 14.68
CA ARG A 662 19.89 -10.15 16.15
C ARG A 662 18.70 -10.90 16.72
N LEU A 663 18.24 -11.92 16.02
CA LEU A 663 17.22 -12.85 16.46
C LEU A 663 17.87 -13.97 17.30
N GLU A 664 18.60 -13.61 18.37
CA GLU A 664 19.40 -14.56 19.17
C GLU A 664 18.58 -15.70 19.79
N TRP A 665 17.31 -15.44 20.10
CA TRP A 665 16.42 -16.49 20.57
C TRP A 665 16.13 -17.49 19.44
N ASN A 666 15.76 -17.04 18.24
CA ASN A 666 15.52 -17.89 17.07
C ASN A 666 16.78 -18.65 16.64
N ALA A 667 17.93 -17.98 16.70
CA ALA A 667 19.26 -18.55 16.49
C ALA A 667 19.52 -19.75 17.41
N ARG A 668 19.26 -19.60 18.72
CA ARG A 668 19.41 -20.70 19.69
C ARG A 668 18.36 -21.79 19.51
N GLU A 669 17.12 -21.45 19.18
CA GLU A 669 16.09 -22.46 19.00
C GLU A 669 16.32 -23.33 17.77
N VAL A 670 16.84 -22.78 16.66
CA VAL A 670 17.18 -23.62 15.50
C VAL A 670 18.36 -24.57 15.79
N GLU A 671 19.35 -24.12 16.58
CA GLU A 671 20.42 -25.01 17.09
C GLU A 671 19.89 -26.06 18.08
N ARG A 672 18.92 -25.70 18.91
CA ARG A 672 18.26 -26.64 19.82
C ARG A 672 17.50 -27.72 19.06
N LEU A 673 16.76 -27.36 18.01
CA LEU A 673 16.07 -28.33 17.15
C LEU A 673 17.06 -29.31 16.50
N TRP A 674 18.25 -28.83 16.11
CA TRP A 674 19.32 -29.68 15.61
C TRP A 674 19.82 -30.71 16.63
N ALA A 675 19.81 -30.40 17.93
CA ALA A 675 20.25 -31.35 18.95
C ALA A 675 19.37 -32.61 19.05
N PHE A 676 18.20 -32.61 18.40
CA PHE A 676 17.27 -33.74 18.31
C PHE A 676 17.39 -34.55 17.00
N VAL A 677 18.42 -34.27 16.17
CA VAL A 677 18.77 -34.97 14.93
C VAL A 677 20.12 -35.70 15.06
#